data_AF-A0A7J7WVN1-F1
#
_entry.id   AF-A0A7J7WVN1-F1
#
_cell.length_a   1.000
_cell.length_b   1.000
_cell.length_c   1.000
_cell.angle_alpha   90.00
_cell.angle_beta   90.00
_cell.angle_gamma   90.00
#
_symmetry.space_group_name_H-M   'P 1'
#
loop_
_entity.id
_entity.type
_entity.pdbx_description
1 polymer ?
#
loop_
_entity_poly.entity_id
_entity_poly.type
_entity_poly.pdbx_seq_one_letter_code
_entity_poly.pdbx_strand_id
1 'polypeptide(L)'
;MYVKADGSVEEAENVMKFMNETTAQWRNLSVEVRSVRSMLEEVIANWDRYGDTVAGLQAWLEDAEKMLSQSELAKKDFFRNLPHWIQQHSAMNDAGNFLIETCDEVVSRDLKQQLLLLNGRWRELFMEVKQYARADEVDRMKREYTDCVTALSDFATEAHRKLSEPLEVSFINVKLLIQDLEDIEQRIPVMDAQYKILTKTAHLVTKESSQEEAKEMFATMSGLKEQLTKVKERYSPLLYESQQLSVLLEELEKQMTLFYDSLGKVSEIITVLEHEAQSSALFKQKHQELLACQESCKKAMAHIEKGSQSVQKFVTLSHVLKHFDQTKLQRKTAEAHVAFQNMVKKTGDWKKHVETNSRLMKKFEESRAELEKVLRVAQEGLEEKGDPEELLRRHTEFYGQLDQRVLNAFLKACDDLTDILPEQEQAGLQEAVRKLHKQWKDLQGEAPYHLLHLKIKVEENKFLACVEECRTELARETKLVPQEGSEKMITEHRIFFSDKGPHHLCEKRLQLIEELCLKLPGRDPVRDTPGACQATLKELRAAIESTYTQLVEDPDKWKDYTSRISEFSSWIAAKETQLKGIKKEAIDTANHGEVKRMVEEIRNGVTQKGETLGWLRSRLQVLIEVSSEKEAQKQGDELAKVSSSFKALTALLSEVEKMLSSFGDCVQYKEIVKSSLKELISGSKEVQEQAEEILGTENLFEAQQLLLHHQEFSKRTEGIAVQAESLVKEASEIPLGPKNKQLLQQQAKSIKEQVKKLEDTLEEEYVLDTP
;
A
#
# COMPACT_ATOMS: atom_id res chain seq x y z
N MET A 1 41.96 89.82 132.03
CA MET A 1 41.04 90.12 133.15
C MET A 1 41.86 90.76 134.24
N TYR A 2 41.60 92.04 134.55
CA TYR A 2 42.21 92.86 135.63
C TYR A 2 43.75 92.92 135.58
N VAL A 3 44.39 94.08 135.44
CA VAL A 3 44.41 95.18 136.42
C VAL A 3 44.91 96.41 135.62
N LYS A 4 44.02 97.35 135.27
CA LYS A 4 44.09 98.74 135.79
C LYS A 4 44.97 98.85 137.04
N ALA A 5 46.27 98.97 136.84
CA ALA A 5 47.22 99.47 137.82
C ALA A 5 47.97 100.60 137.16
N ASP A 6 48.05 101.72 137.87
CA ASP A 6 48.88 102.88 137.56
C ASP A 6 50.38 102.51 137.60
N GLY A 7 50.80 101.68 136.65
CA GLY A 7 52.19 101.30 136.40
C GLY A 7 52.63 101.84 135.04
N SER A 8 53.85 102.36 134.96
CA SER A 8 54.40 102.98 133.75
C SER A 8 54.35 102.00 132.56
N VAL A 9 54.18 102.54 131.34
CA VAL A 9 54.15 101.80 130.05
C VAL A 9 55.34 100.82 129.91
N GLU A 10 56.45 101.12 130.57
CA GLU A 10 57.69 100.33 130.55
C GLU A 10 57.55 98.96 131.25
N GLU A 11 56.72 98.85 132.30
CA GLU A 11 56.51 97.55 132.97
C GLU A 11 55.67 96.59 132.12
N ALA A 12 54.66 97.11 131.41
CA ALA A 12 53.82 96.29 130.54
C ALA A 12 54.59 95.75 129.33
N GLU A 13 55.47 96.55 128.73
CA GLU A 13 56.34 96.10 127.62
C GLU A 13 57.34 95.03 128.08
N ASN A 14 57.95 95.20 129.26
CA ASN A 14 58.90 94.23 129.80
C ASN A 14 58.23 92.87 130.10
N VAL A 15 57.02 92.85 130.65
CA VAL A 15 56.28 91.61 130.89
C VAL A 15 55.89 90.92 129.57
N MET A 16 55.48 91.69 128.57
CA MET A 16 55.13 91.14 127.25
C MET A 16 56.35 90.54 126.54
N LYS A 17 57.51 91.21 126.63
CA LYS A 17 58.77 90.70 126.10
C LYS A 17 59.19 89.39 126.77
N PHE A 18 59.12 89.31 128.10
CA PHE A 18 59.43 88.10 128.85
C PHE A 18 58.50 86.92 128.51
N MET A 19 57.19 87.17 128.38
CA MET A 19 56.21 86.13 127.98
C MET A 19 56.48 85.60 126.57
N ASN A 20 56.83 86.48 125.62
CA ASN A 20 57.17 86.09 124.26
C ASN A 20 58.49 85.30 124.20
N GLU A 21 59.52 85.73 124.92
CA GLU A 21 60.80 85.02 125.02
C GLU A 21 60.63 83.63 125.65
N THR A 22 59.85 83.52 126.74
CA THR A 22 59.57 82.23 127.38
C THR A 22 58.79 81.29 126.47
N THR A 23 57.81 81.81 125.71
CA THR A 23 57.04 80.99 124.75
C THR A 23 57.89 80.51 123.58
N ALA A 24 58.82 81.34 123.08
CA ALA A 24 59.76 80.96 122.04
C ALA A 24 60.75 79.89 122.53
N GLN A 25 61.29 80.04 123.75
CA GLN A 25 62.12 79.03 124.40
C GLN A 25 61.38 77.70 124.56
N TRP A 26 60.11 77.72 124.99
CA TRP A 26 59.31 76.49 125.10
C TRP A 26 59.06 75.80 123.75
N ARG A 27 58.79 76.57 122.68
CA ARG A 27 58.65 75.99 121.33
C ARG A 27 59.95 75.36 120.84
N ASN A 28 61.07 76.04 121.00
CA ASN A 28 62.38 75.52 120.58
C ASN A 28 62.72 74.23 121.34
N LEU A 29 62.57 74.24 122.67
CA LEU A 29 62.80 73.05 123.49
C LEU A 29 61.83 71.91 123.11
N SER A 30 60.57 72.21 122.79
CA SER A 30 59.59 71.21 122.35
C SER A 30 59.93 70.60 120.98
N VAL A 31 60.52 71.37 120.06
CA VAL A 31 61.02 70.87 118.77
C VAL A 31 62.27 70.02 118.98
N GLU A 32 63.21 70.46 119.82
CA GLU A 32 64.42 69.69 120.17
C GLU A 32 64.06 68.36 120.85
N VAL A 33 63.10 68.35 121.78
CA VAL A 33 62.64 67.11 122.41
C VAL A 33 61.98 66.17 121.39
N ARG A 34 61.24 66.69 120.39
CA ARG A 34 60.67 65.84 119.32
C ARG A 34 61.73 65.33 118.35
N SER A 35 62.74 66.13 118.00
CA SER A 35 63.81 65.68 117.09
C SER A 35 64.69 64.64 117.75
N VAL A 36 65.02 64.80 119.04
CA VAL A 36 65.71 63.77 119.84
C VAL A 36 64.86 62.51 119.92
N ARG A 37 63.54 62.61 120.13
CA ARG A 37 62.65 61.44 120.13
C ARG A 37 62.66 60.69 118.79
N SER A 38 62.54 61.42 117.67
CA SER A 38 62.56 60.83 116.32
C SER A 38 63.90 60.15 116.03
N MET A 39 65.01 60.75 116.43
CA MET A 39 66.34 60.16 116.29
C MET A 39 66.45 58.87 117.11
N LEU A 40 65.97 58.86 118.35
CA LEU A 40 65.99 57.66 119.20
C LEU A 40 65.08 56.54 118.66
N GLU A 41 63.91 56.88 118.10
CA GLU A 41 63.04 55.91 117.43
C GLU A 41 63.73 55.27 116.21
N GLU A 42 64.49 56.05 115.43
CA GLU A 42 65.27 55.56 114.29
C GLU A 42 66.47 54.70 114.72
N VAL A 43 67.14 55.06 115.82
CA VAL A 43 68.18 54.23 116.43
C VAL A 43 67.62 52.88 116.89
N ILE A 44 66.45 52.85 117.54
CA ILE A 44 65.78 51.60 117.94
C ILE A 44 65.44 50.74 116.73
N ALA A 45 64.86 51.33 115.67
CA ALA A 45 64.51 50.58 114.47
C ALA A 45 65.73 49.97 113.76
N ASN A 46 66.87 50.67 113.77
CA ASN A 46 68.12 50.14 113.24
C ASN A 46 68.71 49.05 114.14
N TRP A 47 68.54 49.13 115.47
CA TRP A 47 68.89 48.05 116.40
C TRP A 47 68.09 46.79 116.16
N ASP A 48 66.77 46.90 115.98
CA ASP A 48 65.90 45.77 115.67
C ASP A 48 66.33 45.13 114.34
N ARG A 49 66.50 45.94 113.28
CA ARG A 49 66.92 45.46 111.96
C ARG A 49 68.30 44.82 111.98
N TYR A 50 69.27 45.43 112.67
CA TYR A 50 70.61 44.88 112.81
C TYR A 50 70.57 43.56 113.60
N GLY A 51 69.83 43.50 114.71
CA GLY A 51 69.65 42.29 115.50
C GLY A 51 69.05 41.13 114.68
N ASP A 52 67.94 41.37 113.98
CA ASP A 52 67.26 40.35 113.18
C ASP A 52 68.12 39.86 112.02
N THR A 53 68.76 40.78 111.29
CA THR A 53 69.61 40.43 110.14
C THR A 53 70.88 39.72 110.57
N VAL A 54 71.51 40.13 111.67
CA VAL A 54 72.69 39.43 112.23
C VAL A 54 72.31 38.02 112.68
N ALA A 55 71.20 37.86 113.41
CA ALA A 55 70.76 36.55 113.89
C ALA A 55 70.44 35.60 112.72
N GLY A 56 69.70 36.08 111.72
CA GLY A 56 69.38 35.29 110.53
C GLY A 56 70.61 34.95 109.69
N LEU A 57 71.51 35.92 109.48
CA LEU A 57 72.72 35.73 108.69
C LEU A 57 73.73 34.81 109.39
N GLN A 58 73.89 34.90 110.71
CA GLN A 58 74.74 33.98 111.48
C GLN A 58 74.26 32.54 111.37
N ALA A 59 72.97 32.30 111.59
CA ALA A 59 72.39 30.96 111.48
C ALA A 59 72.60 30.39 110.07
N TRP A 60 72.35 31.21 109.04
CA TRP A 60 72.57 30.79 107.67
C TRP A 60 74.06 30.55 107.35
N LEU A 61 74.97 31.40 107.82
CA LEU A 61 76.41 31.22 107.62
C LEU A 61 76.91 29.92 108.24
N GLU A 62 76.44 29.56 109.43
CA GLU A 62 76.79 28.30 110.08
C GLU A 62 76.31 27.07 109.30
N ASP A 63 75.08 27.12 108.78
CA ASP A 63 74.54 26.04 107.95
C ASP A 63 75.22 25.98 106.59
N ALA A 64 75.54 27.13 106.00
CA ALA A 64 76.26 27.24 104.73
C ALA A 64 77.70 26.71 104.84
N GLU A 65 78.42 27.04 105.91
CA GLU A 65 79.76 26.52 106.20
C GLU A 65 79.73 24.99 106.37
N LYS A 66 78.71 24.42 107.02
CA LYS A 66 78.52 22.95 107.08
C LYS A 66 78.25 22.36 105.70
N MET A 67 77.43 23.03 104.88
CA MET A 67 77.06 22.56 103.54
C MET A 67 78.25 22.54 102.56
N LEU A 68 79.30 23.31 102.80
CA LEU A 68 80.55 23.23 102.00
C LEU A 68 81.19 21.83 102.03
N SER A 69 80.96 21.04 103.08
CA SER A 69 81.49 19.67 103.22
C SER A 69 80.63 18.57 102.58
N GLN A 70 79.46 18.93 102.02
CA GLN A 70 78.49 17.99 101.43
C GLN A 70 78.76 17.72 99.94
N SER A 71 77.94 16.86 99.32
CA SER A 71 78.00 16.56 97.88
C SER A 71 77.60 17.77 97.01
N GLU A 72 78.06 17.80 95.76
CA GLU A 72 77.77 18.93 94.86
C GLU A 72 76.28 19.14 94.54
N LEU A 73 75.49 18.07 94.54
CA LEU A 73 74.03 18.16 94.36
C LEU A 73 73.35 18.86 95.54
N ALA A 74 73.78 18.55 96.77
CA ALA A 74 73.26 19.19 97.98
C ALA A 74 73.67 20.67 98.07
N LYS A 75 74.90 21.00 97.63
CA LYS A 75 75.37 22.39 97.53
C LYS A 75 74.53 23.21 96.54
N LYS A 76 74.27 22.66 95.35
CA LYS A 76 73.45 23.34 94.33
C LYS A 76 72.05 23.67 94.84
N ASP A 77 71.40 22.75 95.56
CA ASP A 77 70.04 22.95 96.07
C ASP A 77 70.00 23.96 97.23
N PHE A 78 70.94 23.88 98.18
CA PHE A 78 71.01 24.80 99.32
C PHE A 78 71.37 26.24 98.90
N PHE A 79 72.34 26.41 98.01
CA PHE A 79 72.79 27.73 97.55
C PHE A 79 71.91 28.36 96.46
N ARG A 80 70.80 27.72 96.07
CA ARG A 80 69.84 28.29 95.13
C ARG A 80 69.25 29.63 95.61
N ASN A 81 69.11 29.79 96.94
CA ASN A 81 68.64 31.04 97.57
C ASN A 81 69.77 32.03 97.91
N LEU A 82 71.00 31.80 97.45
CA LEU A 82 72.16 32.69 97.70
C LEU A 82 71.91 34.17 97.34
N PRO A 83 71.18 34.53 96.26
CA PRO A 83 70.84 35.93 95.95
C PRO A 83 70.07 36.65 97.06
N HIS A 84 69.18 35.94 97.77
CA HIS A 84 68.44 36.51 98.90
C HIS A 84 69.37 36.87 100.06
N TRP A 85 70.33 36.00 100.37
CA TRP A 85 71.28 36.21 101.47
C TRP A 85 72.32 37.30 101.18
N ILE A 86 72.69 37.52 99.91
CA ILE A 86 73.49 38.69 99.49
C ILE A 86 72.77 39.99 99.88
N GLN A 87 71.45 40.05 99.66
CA GLN A 87 70.64 41.21 100.02
C GLN A 87 70.57 41.41 101.54
N GLN A 88 70.39 40.32 102.32
CA GLN A 88 70.38 40.37 103.79
C GLN A 88 71.71 40.85 104.38
N HIS A 89 72.85 40.40 103.83
CA HIS A 89 74.18 40.87 104.23
C HIS A 89 74.38 42.38 103.96
N SER A 90 73.87 42.89 102.84
CA SER A 90 73.90 44.34 102.57
C SER A 90 73.07 45.11 103.61
N ALA A 91 71.85 44.66 103.86
CA ALA A 91 70.94 45.29 104.82
C ALA A 91 71.50 45.32 106.25
N MET A 92 72.20 44.27 106.68
CA MET A 92 72.91 44.22 107.97
C MET A 92 74.00 45.28 108.06
N ASN A 93 74.82 45.42 107.02
CA ASN A 93 75.91 46.40 106.99
C ASN A 93 75.40 47.84 107.07
N ASP A 94 74.34 48.15 106.33
CA ASP A 94 73.75 49.48 106.34
C ASP A 94 73.22 49.86 107.73
N ALA A 95 72.48 48.94 108.39
CA ALA A 95 71.96 49.15 109.73
C ALA A 95 73.08 49.25 110.79
N GLY A 96 74.09 48.37 110.71
CA GLY A 96 75.20 48.38 111.66
C GLY A 96 76.08 49.63 111.55
N ASN A 97 76.33 50.13 110.33
CA ASN A 97 77.06 51.39 110.12
C ASN A 97 76.31 52.59 110.70
N PHE A 98 74.98 52.65 110.53
CA PHE A 98 74.15 53.70 111.13
C PHE A 98 74.25 53.71 112.67
N LEU A 99 74.19 52.54 113.31
CA LEU A 99 74.28 52.41 114.76
C LEU A 99 75.66 52.79 115.30
N ILE A 100 76.73 52.45 114.57
CA ILE A 100 78.11 52.83 114.89
C ILE A 100 78.28 54.35 114.94
N GLU A 101 77.61 55.10 114.06
CA GLU A 101 77.72 56.56 114.01
C GLU A 101 76.88 57.27 115.09
N THR A 102 75.84 56.61 115.59
CA THR A 102 74.82 57.23 116.46
C THR A 102 74.91 56.82 117.94
N CYS A 103 75.52 55.67 118.26
CA CYS A 103 75.68 55.18 119.63
C CYS A 103 76.96 55.71 120.30
N ASP A 104 77.08 55.51 121.62
CA ASP A 104 78.29 55.88 122.35
C ASP A 104 79.51 55.04 121.94
N GLU A 105 80.71 55.56 122.22
CA GLU A 105 81.97 54.96 121.73
C GLU A 105 82.17 53.48 122.11
N VAL A 106 81.63 53.02 123.26
CA VAL A 106 81.78 51.63 123.69
C VAL A 106 80.94 50.73 122.80
N VAL A 107 79.67 51.08 122.62
CA VAL A 107 78.71 50.32 121.80
C VAL A 107 79.12 50.33 120.33
N SER A 108 79.56 51.48 119.81
CA SER A 108 80.05 51.59 118.43
C SER A 108 81.31 50.77 118.17
N ARG A 109 82.19 50.61 119.17
CA ARG A 109 83.37 49.74 119.05
C ARG A 109 82.96 48.27 118.98
N ASP A 110 82.01 47.85 119.82
CA ASP A 110 81.54 46.46 119.86
C ASP A 110 80.81 46.09 118.55
N LEU A 111 79.98 46.99 118.02
CA LEU A 111 79.33 46.84 116.70
C LEU A 111 80.34 46.74 115.56
N LYS A 112 81.36 47.60 115.54
CA LYS A 112 82.44 47.51 114.54
C LYS A 112 83.13 46.15 114.58
N GLN A 113 83.37 45.61 115.78
CA GLN A 113 84.02 44.32 115.93
C GLN A 113 83.12 43.16 115.46
N GLN A 114 81.82 43.22 115.76
CA GLN A 114 80.85 42.22 115.30
C GLN A 114 80.68 42.24 113.78
N LEU A 115 80.52 43.41 113.17
CA LEU A 115 80.45 43.56 111.71
C LEU A 115 81.73 43.06 111.03
N LEU A 116 82.90 43.36 111.58
CA LEU A 116 84.18 42.90 111.01
C LEU A 116 84.24 41.37 110.96
N LEU A 117 83.81 40.70 112.03
CA LEU A 117 83.80 39.24 112.12
C LEU A 117 82.78 38.61 111.15
N LEU A 118 81.53 39.10 111.15
CA LEU A 118 80.49 38.60 110.25
C LEU A 118 80.82 38.84 108.78
N ASN A 119 81.30 40.04 108.43
CA ASN A 119 81.73 40.35 107.06
C ASN A 119 82.95 39.54 106.64
N GLY A 120 83.84 39.22 107.57
CA GLY A 120 84.96 38.30 107.35
C GLY A 120 84.46 36.91 106.96
N ARG A 121 83.61 36.31 107.80
CA ARG A 121 83.00 34.98 107.54
C ARG A 121 82.21 34.94 106.24
N TRP A 122 81.35 35.95 106.01
CA TRP A 122 80.60 36.07 104.77
C TRP A 122 81.51 36.12 103.55
N ARG A 123 82.59 36.90 103.60
CA ARG A 123 83.52 37.04 102.46
C ARG A 123 84.22 35.72 102.12
N GLU A 124 84.67 34.98 103.13
CA GLU A 124 85.32 33.69 102.96
C GLU A 124 84.36 32.68 102.31
N LEU A 125 83.17 32.50 102.90
CA LEU A 125 82.13 31.63 102.35
C LEU A 125 81.71 32.05 100.94
N PHE A 126 81.43 33.33 100.72
CA PHE A 126 80.94 33.86 99.45
C PHE A 126 81.93 33.61 98.30
N MET A 127 83.24 33.68 98.57
CA MET A 127 84.25 33.38 97.55
C MET A 127 84.20 31.94 97.04
N GLU A 128 83.80 30.99 97.89
CA GLU A 128 83.61 29.60 97.52
C GLU A 128 82.27 29.35 96.81
N VAL A 129 81.21 30.03 97.21
CA VAL A 129 79.83 29.70 96.77
C VAL A 129 79.28 30.62 95.68
N LYS A 130 79.98 31.70 95.30
CA LYS A 130 79.53 32.69 94.29
C LYS A 130 79.13 32.08 92.93
N GLN A 131 79.66 30.91 92.58
CA GLN A 131 79.35 30.24 91.31
C GLN A 131 77.91 29.73 91.22
N TYR A 132 77.27 29.41 92.35
CA TYR A 132 75.91 28.87 92.36
C TYR A 132 74.83 29.93 92.08
N ALA A 133 75.16 31.22 92.19
CA ALA A 133 74.25 32.30 91.84
C ALA A 133 73.91 32.38 90.33
N ARG A 134 74.67 31.70 89.45
CA ARG A 134 74.47 31.69 87.98
C ARG A 134 73.81 30.43 87.43
N ALA A 135 73.70 29.35 88.21
CA ALA A 135 73.27 28.04 87.70
C ALA A 135 71.80 28.01 87.20
N ASP A 136 70.89 28.72 87.88
CA ASP A 136 69.46 28.79 87.50
C ASP A 136 69.21 29.50 86.16
N GLU A 137 70.11 30.40 85.74
CA GLU A 137 70.01 31.07 84.43
C GLU A 137 70.43 30.13 83.30
N VAL A 138 71.48 29.33 83.51
CA VAL A 138 71.99 28.34 82.53
C VAL A 138 70.98 27.24 82.28
N ASP A 139 70.36 26.69 83.32
CA ASP A 139 69.38 25.61 83.19
C ASP A 139 68.07 26.07 82.52
N ARG A 140 67.72 27.34 82.67
CA ARG A 140 66.62 27.98 81.91
C ARG A 140 66.98 28.07 80.42
N MET A 141 68.18 28.58 80.09
CA MET A 141 68.64 28.70 78.71
C MET A 141 68.82 27.34 78.02
N LYS A 142 69.23 26.29 78.75
CA LYS A 142 69.31 24.90 78.23
C LYS A 142 67.93 24.34 77.86
N ARG A 143 66.90 24.61 78.64
CA ARG A 143 65.51 24.22 78.30
C ARG A 143 64.99 24.97 77.08
N GLU A 144 65.15 26.30 77.04
CA GLU A 144 64.76 27.11 75.88
C GLU A 144 65.47 26.68 74.59
N TYR A 145 66.74 26.28 74.67
CA TYR A 145 67.48 25.69 73.55
C TYR A 145 66.83 24.38 73.07
N THR A 146 66.50 23.47 73.99
CA THR A 146 65.93 22.16 73.67
C THR A 146 64.53 22.27 73.07
N ASP A 147 63.70 23.15 73.60
CA ASP A 147 62.36 23.43 73.07
C ASP A 147 62.42 24.01 71.65
N CYS A 148 63.33 24.96 71.41
CA CYS A 148 63.55 25.53 70.07
C CYS A 148 64.10 24.49 69.08
N VAL A 149 65.02 23.62 69.51
CA VAL A 149 65.53 22.50 68.68
C VAL A 149 64.40 21.55 68.28
N THR A 150 63.55 21.18 69.23
CA THR A 150 62.41 20.27 68.99
C THR A 150 61.43 20.87 67.98
N ALA A 151 61.02 22.13 68.20
CA ALA A 151 60.11 22.82 67.29
C ALA A 151 60.66 22.94 65.85
N LEU A 152 61.96 23.27 65.71
CA LEU A 152 62.61 23.37 64.40
C LEU A 152 62.77 22.01 63.73
N SER A 153 63.07 20.96 64.50
CA SER A 153 63.19 19.58 64.01
C SER A 153 61.85 19.03 63.53
N ASP A 154 60.78 19.23 64.31
CA ASP A 154 59.42 18.79 63.98
C ASP A 154 58.94 19.45 62.69
N PHE A 155 59.12 20.78 62.57
CA PHE A 155 58.81 21.51 61.35
C PHE A 155 59.61 20.97 60.15
N ALA A 156 60.93 20.83 60.28
CA ALA A 156 61.77 20.38 59.19
C ALA A 156 61.41 18.96 58.73
N THR A 157 61.06 18.07 59.66
CA THR A 157 60.66 16.70 59.37
C THR A 157 59.32 16.65 58.64
N GLU A 158 58.33 17.39 59.14
CA GLU A 158 57.00 17.46 58.51
C GLU A 158 57.05 18.11 57.13
N ALA A 159 57.83 19.19 56.97
CA ALA A 159 58.03 19.82 55.67
C ALA A 159 58.71 18.86 54.67
N HIS A 160 59.77 18.15 55.07
CA HIS A 160 60.40 17.16 54.19
C HIS A 160 59.48 16.01 53.80
N ARG A 161 58.63 15.56 54.74
CA ARG A 161 57.61 14.53 54.48
C ARG A 161 56.65 15.01 53.38
N LYS A 162 56.07 16.20 53.55
CA LYS A 162 55.16 16.81 52.55
C LYS A 162 55.81 17.04 51.20
N LEU A 163 57.08 17.45 51.17
CA LEU A 163 57.85 17.68 49.93
C LEU A 163 58.23 16.41 49.16
N SER A 164 58.14 15.23 49.80
CA SER A 164 58.62 13.96 49.23
C SER A 164 57.52 12.89 49.13
N GLU A 165 56.32 13.16 49.65
CA GLU A 165 55.20 12.21 49.70
C GLU A 165 54.62 11.98 48.30
N PRO A 166 54.54 10.72 47.83
CA PRO A 166 53.98 10.42 46.51
C PRO A 166 52.51 10.84 46.43
N LEU A 167 52.18 11.62 45.41
CA LEU A 167 50.85 12.21 45.21
C LEU A 167 50.20 11.64 43.95
N GLU A 168 48.95 11.18 44.07
CA GLU A 168 48.14 10.88 42.87
C GLU A 168 47.79 12.17 42.13
N VAL A 169 48.19 12.26 40.85
CA VAL A 169 47.94 13.42 39.99
C VAL A 169 46.43 13.57 39.76
N SER A 170 45.85 14.58 40.41
CA SER A 170 44.49 15.06 40.17
C SER A 170 44.39 16.53 40.58
N PHE A 171 43.43 17.26 40.01
CA PHE A 171 43.29 18.69 40.28
C PHE A 171 43.15 19.01 41.78
N ILE A 172 42.33 18.22 42.49
CA ILE A 172 42.08 18.39 43.93
C ILE A 172 43.35 18.11 44.75
N ASN A 173 44.04 17.00 44.47
CA ASN A 173 45.24 16.62 45.21
C ASN A 173 46.37 17.63 45.01
N VAL A 174 46.57 18.14 43.79
CA VAL A 174 47.58 19.16 43.50
C VAL A 174 47.23 20.50 44.15
N LYS A 175 45.94 20.89 44.18
CA LYS A 175 45.48 22.08 44.92
C LYS A 175 45.75 21.98 46.43
N LEU A 176 45.48 20.83 47.04
CA LEU A 176 45.78 20.60 48.45
C LEU A 176 47.29 20.66 48.73
N LEU A 177 48.11 20.08 47.85
CA LEU A 177 49.57 20.21 47.96
C LEU A 177 50.04 21.66 47.84
N ILE A 178 49.51 22.45 46.89
CA ILE A 178 49.85 23.87 46.77
C ILE A 178 49.55 24.61 48.08
N GLN A 179 48.40 24.35 48.69
CA GLN A 179 48.04 24.94 49.98
C GLN A 179 49.01 24.54 51.11
N ASP A 180 49.41 23.25 51.17
CA ASP A 180 50.41 22.77 52.12
C ASP A 180 51.79 23.47 51.90
N LEU A 181 52.18 23.70 50.64
CA LEU A 181 53.44 24.37 50.30
C LEU A 181 53.42 25.87 50.61
N GLU A 182 52.26 26.53 50.42
CA GLU A 182 52.05 27.93 50.82
C GLU A 182 52.09 28.09 52.35
N ASP A 183 51.58 27.13 53.14
CA ASP A 183 51.73 27.12 54.60
C ASP A 183 53.21 26.98 55.01
N ILE A 184 53.95 26.08 54.37
CA ILE A 184 55.41 25.93 54.60
C ILE A 184 56.13 27.24 54.28
N GLU A 185 55.81 27.90 53.16
CA GLU A 185 56.38 29.19 52.78
C GLU A 185 56.15 30.27 53.85
N GLN A 186 54.94 30.37 54.39
CA GLN A 186 54.61 31.34 55.45
C GLN A 186 55.31 31.04 56.78
N ARG A 187 55.57 29.75 57.09
CA ARG A 187 56.22 29.34 58.33
C ARG A 187 57.76 29.44 58.29
N ILE A 188 58.39 29.43 57.11
CA ILE A 188 59.86 29.54 56.95
C ILE A 188 60.47 30.77 57.65
N PRO A 189 59.95 32.01 57.48
CA PRO A 189 60.49 33.19 58.16
C PRO A 189 60.43 33.10 59.69
N VAL A 190 59.37 32.48 60.23
CA VAL A 190 59.20 32.25 61.68
C VAL A 190 60.26 31.27 62.18
N MET A 191 60.50 30.18 61.44
CA MET A 191 61.51 29.19 61.77
C MET A 191 62.94 29.76 61.65
N ASP A 192 63.21 30.64 60.68
CA ASP A 192 64.49 31.36 60.59
C ASP A 192 64.75 32.28 61.77
N ALA A 193 63.71 32.98 62.24
CA ALA A 193 63.80 33.81 63.43
C ALA A 193 64.08 32.95 64.67
N GLN A 194 63.38 31.81 64.82
CA GLN A 194 63.64 30.85 65.90
C GLN A 194 65.05 30.26 65.82
N TYR A 195 65.58 29.93 64.63
CA TYR A 195 66.95 29.46 64.46
C TYR A 195 67.99 30.52 64.86
N LYS A 196 67.73 31.80 64.56
CA LYS A 196 68.58 32.92 65.02
C LYS A 196 68.57 33.08 66.53
N ILE A 197 67.40 32.93 67.16
CA ILE A 197 67.27 32.95 68.64
C ILE A 197 68.04 31.77 69.24
N LEU A 198 67.80 30.55 68.73
CA LEU A 198 68.52 29.34 69.12
C LEU A 198 70.04 29.53 69.03
N THR A 199 70.53 30.17 67.95
CA THR A 199 71.94 30.47 67.77
C THR A 199 72.47 31.36 68.88
N LYS A 200 71.75 32.42 69.25
CA LYS A 200 72.17 33.31 70.35
C LYS A 200 72.16 32.57 71.69
N THR A 201 71.11 31.80 71.98
CA THR A 201 70.98 31.02 73.21
C THR A 201 72.09 29.97 73.34
N ALA A 202 72.42 29.26 72.26
CA ALA A 202 73.51 28.28 72.24
C ALA A 202 74.89 28.91 72.53
N HIS A 203 75.20 30.07 71.93
CA HIS A 203 76.47 30.78 72.20
C HIS A 203 76.59 31.29 73.64
N LEU A 204 75.46 31.53 74.34
CA LEU A 204 75.45 31.88 75.76
C LEU A 204 75.62 30.64 76.64
N VAL A 205 74.89 29.56 76.35
CA VAL A 205 74.95 28.29 77.12
C VAL A 205 76.32 27.61 77.01
N THR A 206 76.96 27.65 75.83
CA THR A 206 78.27 27.03 75.59
C THR A 206 79.43 27.69 76.34
N LYS A 207 79.29 28.95 76.78
CA LYS A 207 80.31 29.61 77.64
C LYS A 207 80.38 29.03 79.05
N GLU A 208 79.31 28.39 79.51
CA GLU A 208 79.15 27.90 80.88
C GLU A 208 78.94 26.36 80.92
N SER A 209 79.12 25.67 79.79
CA SER A 209 78.96 24.21 79.64
C SER A 209 80.29 23.50 79.34
N SER A 210 80.29 22.16 79.37
CA SER A 210 81.49 21.36 79.02
C SER A 210 81.83 21.44 77.52
N GLN A 211 83.08 21.12 77.17
CA GLN A 211 83.54 21.19 75.78
C GLN A 211 82.86 20.15 74.87
N GLU A 212 82.52 18.96 75.39
CA GLU A 212 81.73 17.94 74.68
C GLU A 212 80.30 18.39 74.40
N GLU A 213 79.58 18.90 75.42
CA GLU A 213 78.19 19.38 75.27
C GLU A 213 78.11 20.53 74.26
N ALA A 214 79.07 21.46 74.30
CA ALA A 214 79.13 22.57 73.34
C ALA A 214 79.29 22.06 71.89
N LYS A 215 80.14 21.06 71.66
CA LYS A 215 80.34 20.45 70.33
C LYS A 215 79.07 19.77 69.83
N GLU A 216 78.36 19.05 70.69
CA GLU A 216 77.10 18.39 70.34
C GLU A 216 75.99 19.42 70.00
N MET A 217 75.85 20.48 70.78
CA MET A 217 74.88 21.55 70.52
C MET A 217 75.12 22.25 69.17
N PHE A 218 76.38 22.53 68.81
CA PHE A 218 76.71 23.12 67.51
C PHE A 218 76.54 22.14 66.35
N ALA A 219 76.77 20.84 66.57
CA ALA A 219 76.51 19.80 65.56
C ALA A 219 75.01 19.70 65.25
N THR A 220 74.15 19.66 66.27
CA THR A 220 72.68 19.64 66.12
C THR A 220 72.18 20.90 65.41
N MET A 221 72.69 22.08 65.76
CA MET A 221 72.38 23.32 65.07
C MET A 221 72.80 23.33 63.60
N SER A 222 73.94 22.73 63.27
CA SER A 222 74.43 22.64 61.89
C SER A 222 73.54 21.68 61.08
N GLY A 223 73.15 20.55 61.67
CA GLY A 223 72.20 19.60 61.08
C GLY A 223 70.82 20.25 60.82
N LEU A 224 70.26 20.96 61.80
CA LEU A 224 68.99 21.68 61.62
C LEU A 224 69.06 22.76 60.54
N LYS A 225 70.16 23.50 60.46
CA LYS A 225 70.37 24.51 59.40
C LYS A 225 70.40 23.86 58.02
N GLU A 226 71.08 22.73 57.88
CA GLU A 226 71.13 21.97 56.64
C GLU A 226 69.73 21.48 56.24
N GLN A 227 68.96 20.94 57.19
CA GLN A 227 67.57 20.52 56.94
C GLN A 227 66.69 21.71 56.51
N LEU A 228 66.72 22.83 57.23
CA LEU A 228 65.95 24.03 56.85
C LEU A 228 66.36 24.59 55.49
N THR A 229 67.65 24.51 55.13
CA THR A 229 68.14 24.91 53.81
C THR A 229 67.62 23.97 52.72
N LYS A 230 67.61 22.65 52.97
CA LYS A 230 67.02 21.66 52.05
C LYS A 230 65.52 21.87 51.84
N VAL A 231 64.77 22.22 52.90
CA VAL A 231 63.34 22.60 52.78
C VAL A 231 63.23 23.81 51.86
N LYS A 232 64.02 24.86 52.09
CA LYS A 232 64.03 26.10 51.30
C LYS A 232 64.35 25.90 49.82
N GLU A 233 65.35 25.07 49.54
CA GLU A 233 65.78 24.77 48.17
C GLU A 233 64.73 23.96 47.39
N ARG A 234 63.95 23.12 48.08
CA ARG A 234 62.99 22.21 47.45
C ARG A 234 61.57 22.76 47.34
N TYR A 235 61.08 23.54 48.31
CA TYR A 235 59.67 23.96 48.30
C TYR A 235 59.35 24.92 47.14
N SER A 236 60.24 25.88 46.83
CA SER A 236 59.97 26.92 45.83
C SER A 236 59.83 26.35 44.41
N PRO A 237 60.74 25.49 43.91
CA PRO A 237 60.55 24.80 42.63
C PRO A 237 59.30 23.91 42.60
N LEU A 238 59.01 23.20 43.71
CA LEU A 238 57.85 22.32 43.80
C LEU A 238 56.53 23.10 43.78
N LEU A 239 56.47 24.25 44.47
CA LEU A 239 55.30 25.13 44.47
C LEU A 239 55.05 25.69 43.08
N TYR A 240 56.10 26.19 42.41
CA TYR A 240 55.99 26.73 41.06
C TYR A 240 55.50 25.68 40.06
N GLU A 241 56.13 24.50 40.02
CA GLU A 241 55.73 23.45 39.09
C GLU A 241 54.36 22.86 39.41
N SER A 242 53.98 22.77 40.69
CA SER A 242 52.64 22.34 41.11
C SER A 242 51.56 23.33 40.69
N GLN A 243 51.83 24.65 40.78
CA GLN A 243 50.93 25.70 40.29
C GLN A 243 50.73 25.60 38.77
N GLN A 244 51.81 25.39 38.00
CA GLN A 244 51.69 25.18 36.54
C GLN A 244 50.91 23.91 36.20
N LEU A 245 51.16 22.82 36.92
CA LEU A 245 50.41 21.57 36.78
C LEU A 245 48.92 21.75 37.11
N SER A 246 48.60 22.56 38.12
CA SER A 246 47.22 22.86 38.52
C SER A 246 46.43 23.51 37.38
N VAL A 247 47.04 24.46 36.64
CA VAL A 247 46.40 25.11 35.48
C VAL A 247 46.08 24.10 34.37
N LEU A 248 47.02 23.19 34.08
CA LEU A 248 46.81 22.14 33.07
C LEU A 248 45.71 21.15 33.48
N LEU A 249 45.65 20.79 34.77
CA LEU A 249 44.63 19.90 35.31
C LEU A 249 43.26 20.55 35.38
N GLU A 250 43.17 21.85 35.67
CA GLU A 250 41.92 22.61 35.69
C GLU A 250 41.26 22.63 34.31
N GLU A 251 42.04 22.95 33.27
CA GLU A 251 41.53 22.95 31.90
C GLU A 251 41.13 21.52 31.47
N LEU A 252 41.88 20.49 31.87
CA LEU A 252 41.52 19.10 31.59
C LEU A 252 40.19 18.68 32.26
N GLU A 253 39.98 19.00 33.53
CA GLU A 253 38.73 18.73 34.25
C GLU A 253 37.54 19.49 33.65
N LYS A 254 37.77 20.72 33.16
CA LYS A 254 36.76 21.49 32.42
C LYS A 254 36.35 20.80 31.12
N GLN A 255 37.31 20.30 30.34
CA GLN A 255 37.03 19.55 29.11
C GLN A 255 36.35 18.20 29.40
N MET A 256 36.73 17.52 30.49
CA MET A 256 36.05 16.30 30.95
C MET A 256 34.59 16.56 31.33
N THR A 257 34.30 17.64 32.04
CA THR A 257 32.92 18.03 32.38
C THR A 257 32.10 18.30 31.11
N LEU A 258 32.62 19.10 30.17
CA LEU A 258 31.96 19.39 28.89
C LEU A 258 31.68 18.12 28.06
N PHE A 259 32.60 17.15 28.09
CA PHE A 259 32.43 15.86 27.43
C PHE A 259 31.28 15.07 28.03
N TYR A 260 31.25 14.88 29.35
CA TYR A 260 30.21 14.09 30.01
C TYR A 260 28.82 14.75 29.95
N ASP A 261 28.74 16.08 30.01
CA ASP A 261 27.49 16.81 29.80
C ASP A 261 26.94 16.62 28.38
N SER A 262 27.82 16.71 27.37
CA SER A 262 27.45 16.47 25.98
C SER A 262 27.05 15.00 25.73
N LEU A 263 27.74 14.06 26.37
CA LEU A 263 27.44 12.62 26.32
C LEU A 263 26.06 12.30 26.91
N GLY A 264 25.70 12.94 28.03
CA GLY A 264 24.37 12.83 28.63
C GLY A 264 23.27 13.29 27.67
N LYS A 265 23.46 14.46 27.04
CA LYS A 265 22.52 14.99 26.03
C LYS A 265 22.36 14.06 24.83
N VAL A 266 23.44 13.45 24.33
CA VAL A 266 23.36 12.46 23.25
C VAL A 266 22.44 11.29 23.64
N SER A 267 22.59 10.79 24.86
CA SER A 267 21.78 9.66 25.34
C SER A 267 20.30 10.01 25.45
N GLU A 268 19.97 11.20 25.96
CA GLU A 268 18.61 11.73 26.06
C GLU A 268 17.98 11.95 24.68
N ILE A 269 18.73 12.56 23.75
CA ILE A 269 18.26 12.81 22.39
C ILE A 269 17.96 11.49 21.66
N ILE A 270 18.82 10.48 21.79
CA ILE A 270 18.59 9.15 21.18
C ILE A 270 17.29 8.54 21.71
N THR A 271 17.04 8.58 23.03
CA THR A 271 15.79 8.04 23.60
C THR A 271 14.54 8.75 23.09
N VAL A 272 14.60 10.07 22.88
CA VAL A 272 13.48 10.82 22.27
C VAL A 272 13.29 10.40 20.81
N LEU A 273 14.39 10.28 20.06
CA LEU A 273 14.37 9.90 18.64
C LEU A 273 13.91 8.45 18.40
N GLU A 274 14.04 7.56 19.38
CA GLU A 274 13.54 6.17 19.31
C GLU A 274 12.01 6.08 19.39
N HIS A 275 11.35 7.05 20.04
CA HIS A 275 9.89 7.07 20.21
C HIS A 275 9.16 8.04 19.27
N GLU A 276 9.87 8.97 18.64
CA GLU A 276 9.29 9.99 17.77
C GLU A 276 9.26 9.53 16.30
N ALA A 277 8.14 9.81 15.61
CA ALA A 277 8.00 9.53 14.19
C ALA A 277 9.03 10.29 13.33
N GLN A 278 9.66 9.62 12.36
CA GLN A 278 10.69 10.24 11.49
C GLN A 278 10.17 11.42 10.65
N SER A 279 8.86 11.46 10.39
CA SER A 279 8.19 12.53 9.67
C SER A 279 7.99 13.80 10.51
N SER A 280 8.11 13.69 11.84
CA SER A 280 7.89 14.79 12.79
C SER A 280 8.92 15.91 12.64
N ALA A 281 8.47 17.15 12.83
CA ALA A 281 9.36 18.31 12.91
C ALA A 281 10.33 18.18 14.10
N LEU A 282 9.86 17.59 15.22
CA LEU A 282 10.67 17.36 16.41
C LEU A 282 11.82 16.39 16.12
N PHE A 283 11.58 15.33 15.32
CA PHE A 283 12.61 14.37 14.91
C PHE A 283 13.75 15.06 14.15
N LYS A 284 13.41 15.91 13.16
CA LYS A 284 14.41 16.65 12.37
C LYS A 284 15.25 17.59 13.24
N GLN A 285 14.61 18.29 14.16
CA GLN A 285 15.29 19.17 15.11
C GLN A 285 16.23 18.38 16.02
N LYS A 286 15.73 17.32 16.67
CA LYS A 286 16.50 16.48 17.59
C LYS A 286 17.66 15.76 16.90
N HIS A 287 17.50 15.35 15.64
CA HIS A 287 18.59 14.80 14.85
C HIS A 287 19.71 15.82 14.57
N GLN A 288 19.38 17.09 14.29
CA GLN A 288 20.40 18.15 14.17
C GLN A 288 21.10 18.40 15.50
N GLU A 289 20.37 18.43 16.62
CA GLU A 289 20.94 18.55 17.96
C GLU A 289 21.89 17.38 18.28
N LEU A 290 21.54 16.15 17.87
CA LEU A 290 22.39 14.96 18.04
C LEU A 290 23.73 15.12 17.33
N LEU A 291 23.71 15.57 16.07
CA LEU A 291 24.94 15.80 15.28
C LEU A 291 25.83 16.87 15.92
N ALA A 292 25.24 17.96 16.40
CA ALA A 292 25.96 19.02 17.10
C ALA A 292 26.60 18.51 18.41
N CYS A 293 25.85 17.73 19.20
CA CYS A 293 26.37 17.12 20.43
C CYS A 293 27.48 16.11 20.16
N GLN A 294 27.35 15.29 19.11
CA GLN A 294 28.37 14.32 18.71
C GLN A 294 29.68 15.02 18.32
N GLU A 295 29.61 16.10 17.55
CA GLU A 295 30.78 16.90 17.18
C GLU A 295 31.39 17.61 18.41
N SER A 296 30.55 18.08 19.34
CA SER A 296 31.00 18.61 20.64
C SER A 296 31.79 17.57 21.44
N CYS A 297 31.26 16.35 21.60
CA CYS A 297 31.95 15.24 22.26
C CYS A 297 33.29 14.93 21.60
N LYS A 298 33.34 14.90 20.26
CA LYS A 298 34.55 14.63 19.50
C LYS A 298 35.63 15.69 19.74
N LYS A 299 35.26 16.98 19.74
CA LYS A 299 36.18 18.08 20.04
C LYS A 299 36.67 18.00 21.48
N ALA A 300 35.77 17.80 22.45
CA ALA A 300 36.13 17.67 23.87
C ALA A 300 37.09 16.50 24.10
N MET A 301 36.86 15.34 23.46
CA MET A 301 37.78 14.18 23.55
C MET A 301 39.17 14.48 22.99
N ALA A 302 39.27 15.15 21.84
CA ALA A 302 40.57 15.56 21.31
C ALA A 302 41.32 16.51 22.26
N HIS A 303 40.60 17.40 22.94
CA HIS A 303 41.16 18.26 23.98
C HIS A 303 41.56 17.49 25.24
N ILE A 304 40.78 16.51 25.68
CA ILE A 304 41.10 15.64 26.83
C ILE A 304 42.36 14.82 26.55
N GLU A 305 42.49 14.21 25.37
CA GLU A 305 43.68 13.45 24.98
C GLU A 305 44.93 14.34 24.93
N LYS A 306 44.81 15.51 24.31
CA LYS A 306 45.91 16.49 24.25
C LYS A 306 46.29 17.01 25.64
N GLY A 307 45.31 17.31 26.48
CA GLY A 307 45.51 17.80 27.86
C GLY A 307 46.16 16.74 28.73
N SER A 308 45.65 15.52 28.70
CA SER A 308 46.20 14.36 29.41
C SER A 308 47.65 14.05 28.99
N GLN A 309 47.95 14.06 27.68
CA GLN A 309 49.33 13.92 27.18
C GLN A 309 50.23 15.08 27.62
N SER A 310 49.72 16.30 27.68
CA SER A 310 50.49 17.48 28.11
C SER A 310 50.85 17.39 29.59
N VAL A 311 49.88 17.00 30.44
CA VAL A 311 50.11 16.72 31.86
C VAL A 311 51.11 15.58 32.04
N GLN A 312 50.94 14.49 31.31
CA GLN A 312 51.84 13.33 31.38
C GLN A 312 53.28 13.72 31.05
N LYS A 313 53.48 14.49 29.96
CA LYS A 313 54.79 15.01 29.57
C LYS A 313 55.37 15.95 30.62
N PHE A 314 54.56 16.85 31.18
CA PHE A 314 54.99 17.81 32.20
C PHE A 314 55.53 17.10 33.45
N VAL A 315 54.78 16.13 33.99
CA VAL A 315 55.18 15.37 35.19
C VAL A 315 56.40 14.49 34.91
N THR A 316 56.45 13.83 33.74
CA THR A 316 57.55 12.89 33.41
C THR A 316 58.89 13.60 33.13
N LEU A 317 58.86 14.81 32.57
CA LEU A 317 60.05 15.60 32.27
C LEU A 317 60.56 16.38 33.49
N SER A 318 59.70 16.63 34.48
CA SER A 318 60.07 17.32 35.71
C SER A 318 61.00 16.45 36.58
N HIS A 319 62.00 17.10 37.18
CA HIS A 319 62.86 16.48 38.18
C HIS A 319 62.32 16.62 39.60
N VAL A 320 61.38 17.54 39.81
CA VAL A 320 60.77 17.88 41.10
C VAL A 320 59.53 17.00 41.36
N LEU A 321 58.74 16.73 40.33
CA LEU A 321 57.47 16.00 40.38
C LEU A 321 57.61 14.49 40.16
N LYS A 322 58.82 13.94 40.16
CA LYS A 322 59.08 12.51 39.82
C LYS A 322 58.32 11.51 40.69
N HIS A 323 57.95 11.90 41.90
CA HIS A 323 57.25 11.06 42.87
C HIS A 323 55.73 11.07 42.68
N PHE A 324 55.20 11.84 41.72
CA PHE A 324 53.77 11.90 41.45
C PHE A 324 53.29 10.70 40.63
N ASP A 325 52.20 10.08 41.08
CA ASP A 325 51.57 8.94 40.42
C ASP A 325 50.53 9.38 39.38
N GLN A 326 50.74 8.96 38.14
CA GLN A 326 49.93 9.32 36.98
C GLN A 326 48.84 8.28 36.66
N THR A 327 48.80 7.15 37.38
CA THR A 327 47.88 6.03 37.09
C THR A 327 46.40 6.43 37.10
N LYS A 328 45.98 7.26 38.07
CA LYS A 328 44.60 7.75 38.20
C LYS A 328 44.17 8.63 37.02
N LEU A 329 45.05 9.53 36.58
CA LEU A 329 44.83 10.39 35.42
C LEU A 329 44.69 9.58 34.13
N GLN A 330 45.57 8.59 33.95
CA GLN A 330 45.52 7.68 32.81
C GLN A 330 44.23 6.87 32.80
N ARG A 331 43.80 6.35 33.96
CA ARG A 331 42.53 5.63 34.13
C ARG A 331 41.32 6.49 33.75
N LYS A 332 41.20 7.72 34.30
CA LYS A 332 40.12 8.65 33.94
C LYS A 332 40.07 8.95 32.44
N THR A 333 41.24 9.13 31.82
CA THR A 333 41.34 9.40 30.38
C THR A 333 40.89 8.20 29.54
N ALA A 334 41.29 6.99 29.94
CA ALA A 334 40.88 5.74 29.29
C ALA A 334 39.36 5.51 29.43
N GLU A 335 38.78 5.75 30.61
CA GLU A 335 37.34 5.68 30.84
C GLU A 335 36.55 6.65 29.93
N ALA A 336 37.01 7.90 29.80
CA ALA A 336 36.42 8.87 28.88
C ALA A 336 36.51 8.40 27.41
N HIS A 337 37.65 7.81 27.00
CA HIS A 337 37.83 7.28 25.66
C HIS A 337 36.89 6.09 25.37
N VAL A 338 36.73 5.17 26.34
CA VAL A 338 35.76 4.07 26.24
C VAL A 338 34.32 4.60 26.15
N ALA A 339 33.97 5.58 26.97
CA ALA A 339 32.64 6.22 26.92
C ALA A 339 32.37 6.87 25.55
N PHE A 340 33.36 7.53 24.97
CA PHE A 340 33.25 8.12 23.62
C PHE A 340 33.06 7.04 22.54
N GLN A 341 33.83 5.95 22.57
CA GLN A 341 33.67 4.84 21.63
C GLN A 341 32.28 4.20 21.74
N ASN A 342 31.79 3.99 22.96
CA ASN A 342 30.44 3.47 23.21
C ASN A 342 29.35 4.40 22.65
N MET A 343 29.50 5.72 22.82
CA MET A 343 28.60 6.70 22.22
C MET A 343 28.61 6.65 20.70
N VAL A 344 29.78 6.65 20.07
CA VAL A 344 29.90 6.57 18.60
C VAL A 344 29.25 5.29 18.07
N LYS A 345 29.44 4.15 18.77
CA LYS A 345 28.78 2.90 18.43
C LYS A 345 27.27 3.01 18.56
N LYS A 346 26.75 3.47 19.70
CA LYS A 346 25.31 3.62 19.96
C LYS A 346 24.64 4.53 18.94
N THR A 347 25.24 5.69 18.64
CA THR A 347 24.75 6.62 17.60
C THR A 347 24.82 6.00 16.20
N GLY A 348 25.86 5.22 15.91
CA GLY A 348 25.99 4.50 14.64
C GLY A 348 24.94 3.40 14.45
N ASP A 349 24.65 2.63 15.49
CA ASP A 349 23.62 1.58 15.48
C ASP A 349 22.22 2.19 15.36
N TRP A 350 21.94 3.27 16.10
CA TRP A 350 20.72 4.07 15.95
C TRP A 350 20.54 4.58 14.51
N LYS A 351 21.60 5.11 13.88
CA LYS A 351 21.53 5.60 12.50
C LYS A 351 21.17 4.49 11.51
N LYS A 352 21.78 3.30 11.64
CA LYS A 352 21.44 2.13 10.81
C LYS A 352 20.00 1.69 10.99
N HIS A 353 19.50 1.72 12.24
CA HIS A 353 18.12 1.41 12.55
C HIS A 353 17.16 2.39 11.85
N VAL A 354 17.41 3.70 11.96
CA VAL A 354 16.63 4.74 11.28
C VAL A 354 16.62 4.57 9.75
N GLU A 355 17.77 4.30 9.14
CA GLU A 355 17.89 4.06 7.69
C GLU A 355 17.11 2.82 7.24
N THR A 356 17.15 1.75 8.04
CA THR A 356 16.41 0.51 7.77
C THR A 356 14.90 0.77 7.83
N ASN A 357 14.43 1.47 8.86
CA ASN A 357 13.02 1.83 9.02
C ASN A 357 12.53 2.72 7.87
N SER A 358 13.33 3.71 7.46
CA SER A 358 13.01 4.57 6.31
C SER A 358 12.86 3.77 5.01
N ARG A 359 13.75 2.79 4.79
CA ARG A 359 13.67 1.91 3.61
C ARG A 359 12.41 1.04 3.62
N LEU A 360 12.03 0.51 4.78
CA LEU A 360 10.82 -0.31 4.93
C LEU A 360 9.55 0.51 4.73
N MET A 361 9.48 1.72 5.32
CA MET A 361 8.38 2.66 5.09
C MET A 361 8.24 3.02 3.61
N LYS A 362 9.36 3.28 2.93
CA LYS A 362 9.35 3.55 1.48
C LYS A 362 8.81 2.37 0.68
N LYS A 363 9.27 1.14 0.98
CA LYS A 363 8.82 -0.08 0.31
C LYS A 363 7.32 -0.31 0.51
N PHE A 364 6.81 -0.05 1.71
CA PHE A 364 5.38 -0.10 1.99
C PHE A 364 4.59 0.92 1.16
N GLU A 365 4.98 2.20 1.18
CA GLU A 365 4.28 3.23 0.39
C GLU A 365 4.31 2.95 -1.12
N GLU A 366 5.43 2.45 -1.65
CA GLU A 366 5.53 2.02 -3.05
C GLU A 366 4.58 0.85 -3.35
N SER A 367 4.58 -0.18 -2.50
CA SER A 367 3.69 -1.34 -2.68
C SER A 367 2.20 -0.99 -2.52
N ARG A 368 1.89 -0.05 -1.62
CA ARG A 368 0.55 0.47 -1.39
C ARG A 368 0.07 1.27 -2.60
N ALA A 369 0.89 2.19 -3.11
CA ALA A 369 0.55 3.01 -4.26
C ALA A 369 0.31 2.15 -5.51
N GLU A 370 1.11 1.10 -5.72
CA GLU A 370 0.91 0.16 -6.82
C GLU A 370 -0.40 -0.63 -6.67
N LEU A 371 -0.70 -1.13 -5.46
CA LEU A 371 -1.96 -1.82 -5.18
C LEU A 371 -3.17 -0.89 -5.37
N GLU A 372 -3.13 0.33 -4.83
CA GLU A 372 -4.18 1.33 -5.00
C GLU A 372 -4.39 1.72 -6.47
N LYS A 373 -3.31 1.77 -7.27
CA LYS A 373 -3.38 2.03 -8.71
C LYS A 373 -4.07 0.87 -9.43
N VAL A 374 -3.67 -0.38 -9.17
CA VAL A 374 -4.29 -1.57 -9.77
C VAL A 374 -5.78 -1.65 -9.41
N LEU A 375 -6.10 -1.45 -8.13
CA LEU A 375 -7.49 -1.45 -7.66
C LEU A 375 -8.33 -0.36 -8.33
N ARG A 376 -7.77 0.84 -8.50
CA ARG A 376 -8.46 1.96 -9.16
C ARG A 376 -8.76 1.67 -10.63
N VAL A 377 -7.76 1.23 -11.39
CA VAL A 377 -7.93 0.88 -12.81
C VAL A 377 -8.95 -0.24 -12.96
N ALA A 378 -8.93 -1.21 -12.06
CA ALA A 378 -9.90 -2.30 -12.06
C ALA A 378 -11.33 -1.79 -11.76
N GLN A 379 -11.51 -0.97 -10.73
CA GLN A 379 -12.81 -0.37 -10.39
C GLN A 379 -13.35 0.49 -11.54
N GLU A 380 -12.52 1.33 -12.15
CA GLU A 380 -12.89 2.11 -13.34
C GLU A 380 -13.29 1.20 -14.50
N GLY A 381 -12.61 0.07 -14.68
CA GLY A 381 -12.96 -0.95 -15.68
C GLY A 381 -14.28 -1.68 -15.42
N LEU A 382 -14.75 -1.78 -14.17
CA LEU A 382 -16.09 -2.31 -13.86
C LEU A 382 -17.20 -1.36 -14.33
N GLU A 383 -16.93 -0.05 -14.32
CA GLU A 383 -17.89 0.99 -14.71
C GLU A 383 -17.75 1.44 -16.17
N GLU A 384 -16.73 0.96 -16.91
CA GLU A 384 -16.45 1.34 -18.30
C GLU A 384 -17.62 0.97 -19.22
N LYS A 385 -18.11 1.96 -19.99
CA LYS A 385 -19.18 1.80 -20.97
C LYS A 385 -18.62 1.94 -22.38
N GLY A 386 -19.07 1.10 -23.30
CA GLY A 386 -18.56 1.07 -24.66
C GLY A 386 -19.05 -0.15 -25.43
N ASP A 387 -18.32 -0.51 -26.48
CA ASP A 387 -18.60 -1.72 -27.24
C ASP A 387 -18.34 -2.99 -26.40
N PRO A 388 -19.35 -3.84 -26.17
CA PRO A 388 -19.22 -5.01 -25.31
C PRO A 388 -18.15 -6.01 -25.77
N GLU A 389 -17.89 -6.15 -27.08
CA GLU A 389 -16.90 -7.11 -27.59
C GLU A 389 -15.48 -6.65 -27.31
N GLU A 390 -15.16 -5.38 -27.59
CA GLU A 390 -13.85 -4.82 -27.29
C GLU A 390 -13.58 -4.71 -25.78
N LEU A 391 -14.60 -4.31 -25.00
CA LEU A 391 -14.51 -4.31 -23.54
C LEU A 391 -14.28 -5.70 -22.98
N LEU A 392 -15.02 -6.71 -23.46
CA LEU A 392 -14.81 -8.10 -23.03
C LEU A 392 -13.38 -8.57 -23.29
N ARG A 393 -12.82 -8.26 -24.46
CA ARG A 393 -11.45 -8.61 -24.83
C ARG A 393 -10.43 -7.95 -23.88
N ARG A 394 -10.48 -6.62 -23.74
CA ARG A 394 -9.57 -5.84 -22.87
C ARG A 394 -9.69 -6.24 -21.41
N HIS A 395 -10.91 -6.37 -20.89
CA HIS A 395 -11.14 -6.71 -19.49
C HIS A 395 -10.72 -8.15 -19.20
N THR A 396 -10.99 -9.12 -20.09
CA THR A 396 -10.53 -10.50 -19.89
C THR A 396 -9.01 -10.58 -19.78
N GLU A 397 -8.29 -9.81 -20.60
CA GLU A 397 -6.83 -9.72 -20.53
C GLU A 397 -6.36 -9.09 -19.20
N PHE A 398 -6.94 -7.94 -18.82
CA PHE A 398 -6.57 -7.24 -17.59
C PHE A 398 -6.86 -8.06 -16.32
N TYR A 399 -8.09 -8.56 -16.15
CA TYR A 399 -8.47 -9.35 -14.99
C TYR A 399 -7.79 -10.72 -14.95
N GLY A 400 -7.40 -11.27 -16.10
CA GLY A 400 -6.57 -12.48 -16.17
C GLY A 400 -5.11 -12.24 -15.74
N GLN A 401 -4.62 -11.01 -15.84
CA GLN A 401 -3.28 -10.59 -15.41
C GLN A 401 -3.23 -10.04 -13.97
N LEU A 402 -4.36 -9.97 -13.25
CA LEU A 402 -4.39 -9.56 -11.84
C LEU A 402 -3.59 -10.55 -11.00
N ASP A 403 -2.31 -10.25 -10.82
CA ASP A 403 -1.37 -11.09 -10.12
C ASP A 403 -1.50 -10.87 -8.60
N GLN A 404 -1.76 -11.97 -7.87
CA GLN A 404 -1.76 -12.01 -6.41
C GLN A 404 -0.42 -11.49 -5.83
N ARG A 405 0.67 -11.48 -6.62
CA ARG A 405 1.96 -10.90 -6.24
C ARG A 405 1.86 -9.44 -5.79
N VAL A 406 1.00 -8.61 -6.39
CA VAL A 406 0.87 -7.20 -6.00
C VAL A 406 0.31 -7.09 -4.58
N LEU A 407 -0.77 -7.83 -4.28
CA LEU A 407 -1.32 -7.89 -2.93
C LEU A 407 -0.31 -8.51 -1.94
N ASN A 408 0.35 -9.61 -2.31
CA ASN A 408 1.32 -10.28 -1.44
C ASN A 408 2.54 -9.40 -1.14
N ALA A 409 2.99 -8.60 -2.10
CA ALA A 409 4.07 -7.64 -1.89
C ALA A 409 3.67 -6.55 -0.90
N PHE A 410 2.44 -6.05 -0.99
CA PHE A 410 1.86 -5.11 -0.03
C PHE A 410 1.73 -5.72 1.37
N LEU A 411 1.10 -6.90 1.50
CA LEU A 411 0.95 -7.59 2.78
C LEU A 411 2.30 -7.87 3.43
N LYS A 412 3.28 -8.35 2.66
CA LYS A 412 4.64 -8.56 3.15
C LYS A 412 5.30 -7.26 3.61
N ALA A 413 5.12 -6.15 2.90
CA ALA A 413 5.65 -4.86 3.34
C ALA A 413 4.97 -4.35 4.61
N CYS A 414 3.71 -4.72 4.86
CA CYS A 414 3.02 -4.43 6.12
C CYS A 414 3.55 -5.30 7.26
N ASP A 415 3.74 -6.60 7.03
CA ASP A 415 4.32 -7.51 8.01
C ASP A 415 5.73 -7.05 8.41
N ASP A 416 6.58 -6.75 7.41
CA ASP A 416 7.94 -6.23 7.62
C ASP A 416 7.96 -4.92 8.47
N LEU A 417 6.88 -4.12 8.44
CA LEU A 417 6.74 -2.87 9.20
C LEU A 417 6.10 -3.03 10.57
N THR A 418 5.27 -4.06 10.77
CA THR A 418 4.51 -4.26 12.00
C THR A 418 5.45 -4.50 13.18
N ASP A 419 6.55 -5.22 12.94
CA ASP A 419 7.56 -5.52 13.95
C ASP A 419 8.38 -4.30 14.42
N ILE A 420 8.29 -3.17 13.69
CA ILE A 420 9.19 -2.03 13.82
C ILE A 420 8.44 -0.75 14.20
N LEU A 421 7.18 -0.63 13.77
CA LEU A 421 6.38 0.57 14.02
C LEU A 421 5.93 0.66 15.49
N PRO A 422 5.86 1.88 16.06
CA PRO A 422 5.22 2.12 17.34
C PRO A 422 3.72 1.76 17.32
N GLU A 423 3.15 1.35 18.46
CA GLU A 423 1.73 0.97 18.58
C GLU A 423 0.75 2.02 18.03
N GLN A 424 1.09 3.30 18.15
CA GLN A 424 0.29 4.42 17.62
C GLN A 424 0.16 4.40 16.09
N GLU A 425 1.21 4.00 15.37
CA GLU A 425 1.21 3.95 13.89
C GLU A 425 0.73 2.58 13.37
N GLN A 426 0.86 1.51 14.17
CA GLN A 426 0.36 0.17 13.81
C GLN A 426 -1.15 0.16 13.55
N ALA A 427 -1.94 0.96 14.29
CA ALA A 427 -3.38 1.07 14.06
C ALA A 427 -3.73 1.60 12.66
N GLY A 428 -2.99 2.63 12.20
CA GLY A 428 -3.16 3.18 10.85
C GLY A 428 -2.77 2.20 9.76
N LEU A 429 -1.69 1.44 9.96
CA LEU A 429 -1.25 0.37 9.06
C LEU A 429 -2.29 -0.73 8.94
N GLN A 430 -2.82 -1.24 10.07
CA GLN A 430 -3.83 -2.31 10.07
C GLN A 430 -5.12 -1.87 9.38
N GLU A 431 -5.54 -0.62 9.54
CA GLU A 431 -6.72 -0.09 8.85
C GLU A 431 -6.50 -0.01 7.34
N ALA A 432 -5.32 0.45 6.90
CA ALA A 432 -4.96 0.44 5.48
C ALA A 432 -4.96 -0.98 4.89
N VAL A 433 -4.41 -1.96 5.62
CA VAL A 433 -4.44 -3.38 5.23
C VAL A 433 -5.87 -3.89 5.11
N ARG A 434 -6.72 -3.68 6.14
CA ARG A 434 -8.12 -4.12 6.10
C ARG A 434 -8.86 -3.52 4.92
N LYS A 435 -8.70 -2.21 4.70
CA LYS A 435 -9.39 -1.49 3.62
C LYS A 435 -8.98 -2.01 2.24
N LEU A 436 -7.67 -2.06 1.95
CA LEU A 436 -7.18 -2.46 0.62
C LEU A 436 -7.39 -3.95 0.35
N HIS A 437 -7.22 -4.80 1.37
CA HIS A 437 -7.49 -6.23 1.23
C HIS A 437 -8.99 -6.49 1.02
N LYS A 438 -9.87 -5.76 1.71
CA LYS A 438 -11.31 -5.84 1.45
C LYS A 438 -11.63 -5.44 0.01
N GLN A 439 -11.11 -4.30 -0.47
CA GLN A 439 -11.33 -3.84 -1.85
C GLN A 439 -10.82 -4.85 -2.88
N TRP A 440 -9.67 -5.47 -2.65
CA TRP A 440 -9.16 -6.54 -3.51
C TRP A 440 -10.08 -7.76 -3.52
N LYS A 441 -10.60 -8.16 -2.37
CA LYS A 441 -11.53 -9.30 -2.26
C LYS A 441 -12.87 -9.01 -2.93
N ASP A 442 -13.41 -7.81 -2.74
CA ASP A 442 -14.63 -7.35 -3.40
C ASP A 442 -14.42 -7.36 -4.93
N LEU A 443 -13.29 -6.84 -5.41
CA LEU A 443 -12.90 -6.89 -6.82
C LEU A 443 -12.79 -8.32 -7.37
N GLN A 444 -12.13 -9.23 -6.64
CA GLN A 444 -12.04 -10.65 -7.03
C GLN A 444 -13.41 -11.33 -7.11
N GLY A 445 -14.36 -10.89 -6.27
CA GLY A 445 -15.74 -11.35 -6.31
C GLY A 445 -16.52 -10.79 -7.49
N GLU A 446 -16.39 -9.50 -7.78
CA GLU A 446 -17.18 -8.78 -8.79
C GLU A 446 -16.68 -8.99 -10.22
N ALA A 447 -15.35 -9.06 -10.43
CA ALA A 447 -14.76 -9.14 -11.77
C ALA A 447 -15.27 -10.32 -12.63
N PRO A 448 -15.43 -11.55 -12.11
CA PRO A 448 -16.02 -12.65 -12.89
C PRO A 448 -17.46 -12.38 -13.34
N TYR A 449 -18.26 -11.72 -12.50
CA TYR A 449 -19.64 -11.37 -12.83
C TYR A 449 -19.69 -10.26 -13.88
N HIS A 450 -18.82 -9.24 -13.78
CA HIS A 450 -18.68 -8.20 -14.81
C HIS A 450 -18.33 -8.79 -16.18
N LEU A 451 -17.34 -9.69 -16.23
CA LEU A 451 -16.99 -10.39 -17.46
C LEU A 451 -18.14 -11.23 -18.01
N LEU A 452 -18.98 -11.80 -17.14
CA LEU A 452 -20.16 -12.54 -17.53
C LEU A 452 -21.27 -11.62 -18.07
N HIS A 453 -21.49 -10.45 -17.47
CA HIS A 453 -22.41 -9.42 -17.99
C HIS A 453 -22.00 -8.97 -19.39
N LEU A 454 -20.70 -8.70 -19.61
CA LEU A 454 -20.19 -8.34 -20.93
C LEU A 454 -20.42 -9.47 -21.95
N LYS A 455 -20.16 -10.73 -21.59
CA LYS A 455 -20.44 -11.89 -22.47
C LYS A 455 -21.92 -11.99 -22.84
N ILE A 456 -22.82 -11.82 -21.86
CA ILE A 456 -24.26 -11.83 -22.12
C ILE A 456 -24.62 -10.69 -23.08
N LYS A 457 -24.06 -9.49 -22.86
CA LYS A 457 -24.34 -8.34 -23.70
C LYS A 457 -23.83 -8.50 -25.14
N VAL A 458 -22.66 -9.13 -25.32
CA VAL A 458 -22.13 -9.49 -26.64
C VAL A 458 -23.07 -10.45 -27.37
N GLU A 459 -23.54 -11.50 -26.69
CA GLU A 459 -24.43 -12.48 -27.30
C GLU A 459 -25.83 -11.90 -27.56
N GLU A 460 -26.32 -11.01 -26.69
CA GLU A 460 -27.55 -10.22 -26.92
C GLU A 460 -27.42 -9.35 -28.18
N ASN A 461 -26.31 -8.63 -28.36
CA ASN A 461 -26.08 -7.83 -29.56
C ASN A 461 -26.06 -8.70 -30.84
N LYS A 462 -25.43 -9.87 -30.79
CA LYS A 462 -25.43 -10.83 -31.91
C LYS A 462 -26.82 -11.39 -32.20
N PHE A 463 -27.59 -11.70 -31.16
CA PHE A 463 -28.97 -12.13 -31.28
C PHE A 463 -29.82 -11.06 -31.98
N LEU A 464 -29.74 -9.81 -31.53
CA LEU A 464 -30.47 -8.70 -32.13
C LEU A 464 -30.07 -8.46 -33.59
N ALA A 465 -28.77 -8.57 -33.92
CA ALA A 465 -28.30 -8.48 -35.30
C ALA A 465 -28.91 -9.58 -36.20
N CYS A 466 -28.98 -10.82 -35.71
CA CYS A 466 -29.62 -11.93 -36.45
C CYS A 466 -31.14 -11.72 -36.61
N VAL A 467 -31.81 -11.14 -35.60
CA VAL A 467 -33.22 -10.76 -35.68
C VAL A 467 -33.45 -9.69 -36.74
N GLU A 468 -32.61 -8.65 -36.78
CA GLU A 468 -32.71 -7.59 -37.78
C GLU A 468 -32.42 -8.09 -39.20
N GLU A 469 -31.50 -9.04 -39.37
CA GLU A 469 -31.28 -9.73 -40.65
C GLU A 469 -32.56 -10.43 -41.12
N CYS A 470 -33.24 -11.17 -40.23
CA CYS A 470 -34.51 -11.81 -40.55
C CYS A 470 -35.61 -10.79 -40.89
N ARG A 471 -35.74 -9.70 -40.12
CA ARG A 471 -36.74 -8.64 -40.37
C ARG A 471 -36.51 -7.94 -41.71
N THR A 472 -35.25 -7.68 -42.05
CA THR A 472 -34.86 -7.08 -43.32
C THR A 472 -35.24 -7.99 -44.49
N GLU A 473 -35.05 -9.30 -44.35
CA GLU A 473 -35.44 -10.27 -45.37
C GLU A 473 -36.96 -10.37 -45.53
N LEU A 474 -37.73 -10.44 -44.43
CA LEU A 474 -39.20 -10.42 -44.50
C LEU A 474 -39.73 -9.14 -45.18
N ALA A 475 -39.10 -8.00 -44.91
CA ALA A 475 -39.44 -6.74 -45.55
C ALA A 475 -39.08 -6.76 -47.05
N ARG A 476 -37.94 -7.37 -47.43
CA ARG A 476 -37.52 -7.56 -48.82
C ARG A 476 -38.53 -8.42 -49.58
N GLU A 477 -38.91 -9.56 -49.02
CA GLU A 477 -39.90 -10.47 -49.60
C GLU A 477 -41.22 -9.74 -49.84
N THR A 478 -41.79 -9.11 -48.81
CA THR A 478 -43.06 -8.37 -48.90
C THR A 478 -43.03 -7.29 -49.99
N LYS A 479 -41.87 -6.63 -50.20
CA LYS A 479 -41.70 -5.61 -51.25
C LYS A 479 -41.59 -6.19 -52.66
N LEU A 480 -40.98 -7.37 -52.82
CA LEU A 480 -40.71 -7.98 -54.13
C LEU A 480 -41.85 -8.86 -54.64
N VAL A 481 -42.77 -9.31 -53.77
CA VAL A 481 -43.95 -10.10 -54.16
C VAL A 481 -44.70 -9.55 -55.38
N PRO A 482 -45.04 -8.25 -55.48
CA PRO A 482 -45.79 -7.74 -56.63
C PRO A 482 -45.00 -7.73 -57.94
N GLN A 483 -43.67 -7.80 -57.89
CA GLN A 483 -42.78 -7.70 -59.06
C GLN A 483 -42.33 -9.07 -59.56
N GLU A 484 -41.94 -9.95 -58.65
CA GLU A 484 -41.32 -11.24 -58.96
C GLU A 484 -42.26 -12.45 -58.76
N GLY A 485 -43.42 -12.22 -58.13
CA GLY A 485 -44.48 -13.21 -57.91
C GLY A 485 -44.29 -14.06 -56.66
N SER A 486 -45.40 -14.52 -56.09
CA SER A 486 -45.42 -15.26 -54.83
C SER A 486 -44.72 -16.63 -54.93
N GLU A 487 -44.79 -17.33 -56.07
CA GLU A 487 -44.17 -18.64 -56.27
C GLU A 487 -42.64 -18.61 -56.05
N LYS A 488 -41.98 -17.60 -56.60
CA LYS A 488 -40.52 -17.41 -56.43
C LYS A 488 -40.20 -17.05 -54.98
N MET A 489 -40.97 -16.13 -54.39
CA MET A 489 -40.78 -15.68 -53.02
C MET A 489 -40.99 -16.82 -52.00
N ILE A 490 -41.96 -17.71 -52.19
CA ILE A 490 -42.18 -18.90 -51.34
C ILE A 490 -40.94 -19.81 -51.34
N THR A 491 -40.30 -19.97 -52.50
CA THR A 491 -39.12 -20.82 -52.63
C THR A 491 -37.92 -20.19 -51.91
N GLU A 492 -37.69 -18.88 -52.09
CA GLU A 492 -36.65 -18.14 -51.39
C GLU A 492 -36.88 -18.13 -49.86
N HIS A 493 -38.12 -17.87 -49.42
CA HIS A 493 -38.53 -17.88 -48.02
C HIS A 493 -38.23 -19.21 -47.34
N ARG A 494 -38.59 -20.33 -47.97
CA ARG A 494 -38.29 -21.68 -47.45
C ARG A 494 -36.79 -21.96 -47.32
N ILE A 495 -35.97 -21.41 -48.21
CA ILE A 495 -34.51 -21.59 -48.18
C ILE A 495 -33.90 -20.73 -47.06
N PHE A 496 -34.26 -19.45 -47.01
CA PHE A 496 -33.70 -18.50 -46.05
C PHE A 496 -34.12 -18.83 -44.61
N PHE A 497 -35.40 -19.15 -44.39
CA PHE A 497 -35.95 -19.58 -43.09
C PHE A 497 -35.96 -21.10 -42.92
N SER A 498 -35.01 -21.81 -43.53
CA SER A 498 -34.80 -23.24 -43.26
C SER A 498 -34.19 -23.48 -41.87
N ASP A 499 -34.07 -24.74 -41.45
CA ASP A 499 -33.43 -25.15 -40.18
C ASP A 499 -31.97 -24.66 -40.02
N LYS A 500 -31.34 -24.16 -41.09
CA LYS A 500 -29.99 -23.57 -41.08
C LYS A 500 -29.99 -22.05 -41.23
N GLY A 501 -31.17 -21.44 -41.26
CA GLY A 501 -31.36 -20.02 -41.48
C GLY A 501 -31.02 -19.15 -40.25
N PRO A 502 -30.95 -17.82 -40.44
CA PRO A 502 -30.61 -16.89 -39.35
C PRO A 502 -31.56 -16.94 -38.15
N HIS A 503 -32.84 -17.27 -38.34
CA HIS A 503 -33.80 -17.41 -37.24
C HIS A 503 -33.46 -18.56 -36.27
N HIS A 504 -32.90 -19.66 -36.77
CA HIS A 504 -32.43 -20.77 -35.92
C HIS A 504 -31.10 -20.43 -35.24
N LEU A 505 -30.28 -19.56 -35.84
CA LEU A 505 -29.12 -18.98 -35.14
C LEU A 505 -29.56 -18.13 -33.95
N CYS A 506 -30.65 -17.37 -34.06
CA CYS A 506 -31.25 -16.65 -32.92
C CYS A 506 -31.60 -17.59 -31.76
N GLU A 507 -32.16 -18.78 -32.04
CA GLU A 507 -32.48 -19.79 -31.03
C GLU A 507 -31.24 -20.28 -30.29
N LYS A 508 -30.16 -20.59 -31.03
CA LYS A 508 -28.89 -21.03 -30.43
C LYS A 508 -28.25 -19.94 -29.58
N ARG A 509 -28.33 -18.69 -30.04
CA ARG A 509 -27.83 -17.53 -29.28
C ARG A 509 -28.65 -17.30 -28.00
N LEU A 510 -29.97 -17.45 -28.08
CA LEU A 510 -30.85 -17.37 -26.91
C LEU A 510 -30.50 -18.46 -25.87
N GLN A 511 -30.30 -19.71 -26.30
CA GLN A 511 -29.87 -20.78 -25.41
C GLN A 511 -28.54 -20.46 -24.71
N LEU A 512 -27.56 -19.91 -25.44
CA LEU A 512 -26.30 -19.48 -24.86
C LEU A 512 -26.49 -18.32 -23.86
N ILE A 513 -27.36 -17.35 -24.16
CA ILE A 513 -27.70 -16.26 -23.24
C ILE A 513 -28.36 -16.83 -21.97
N GLU A 514 -29.29 -17.79 -22.08
CA GLU A 514 -29.90 -18.48 -20.94
C GLU A 514 -28.85 -19.19 -20.07
N GLU A 515 -27.95 -19.96 -20.69
CA GLU A 515 -26.86 -20.65 -19.99
C GLU A 515 -25.92 -19.70 -19.26
N LEU A 516 -25.60 -18.54 -19.86
CA LEU A 516 -24.76 -17.53 -19.25
C LEU A 516 -25.48 -16.81 -18.10
N CYS A 517 -26.76 -16.47 -18.26
CA CYS A 517 -27.58 -15.85 -17.21
C CYS A 517 -27.80 -16.78 -16.00
N LEU A 518 -27.82 -18.10 -16.18
CA LEU A 518 -27.90 -19.06 -15.07
C LEU A 518 -26.68 -19.03 -14.14
N LYS A 519 -25.53 -18.55 -14.62
CA LYS A 519 -24.29 -18.41 -13.83
C LYS A 519 -24.27 -17.12 -12.99
N LEU A 520 -25.23 -16.21 -13.20
CA LEU A 520 -25.37 -14.99 -12.41
C LEU A 520 -26.15 -15.25 -11.10
N PRO A 521 -25.93 -14.42 -10.05
CA PRO A 521 -26.71 -14.47 -8.82
C PRO A 521 -28.22 -14.22 -9.07
N GLY A 522 -29.08 -14.83 -8.25
CA GLY A 522 -30.53 -14.79 -8.47
C GLY A 522 -31.22 -13.41 -8.36
N ARG A 523 -30.52 -12.38 -7.84
CA ARG A 523 -31.01 -10.99 -7.76
C ARG A 523 -30.46 -10.08 -8.86
N ASP A 524 -29.68 -10.63 -9.79
CA ASP A 524 -29.02 -9.84 -10.82
C ASP A 524 -30.03 -9.35 -11.89
N PRO A 525 -30.04 -8.05 -12.23
CA PRO A 525 -30.99 -7.49 -13.18
C PRO A 525 -30.81 -8.00 -14.61
N VAL A 526 -29.62 -8.48 -14.99
CA VAL A 526 -29.33 -9.04 -16.33
C VAL A 526 -29.95 -10.43 -16.50
N ARG A 527 -30.47 -11.03 -15.43
CA ARG A 527 -31.14 -12.34 -15.47
C ARG A 527 -32.47 -12.32 -16.23
N ASP A 528 -33.07 -11.14 -16.42
CA ASP A 528 -34.32 -10.96 -17.16
C ASP A 528 -34.10 -10.78 -18.68
N THR A 529 -32.86 -10.57 -19.14
CA THR A 529 -32.50 -10.45 -20.56
C THR A 529 -32.99 -11.60 -21.46
N PRO A 530 -32.93 -12.88 -21.04
CA PRO A 530 -33.49 -13.99 -21.82
C PRO A 530 -34.99 -13.84 -22.06
N GLY A 531 -35.75 -13.29 -21.11
CA GLY A 531 -37.19 -13.09 -21.25
C GLY A 531 -37.54 -12.10 -22.36
N ALA A 532 -36.79 -10.99 -22.44
CA ALA A 532 -36.93 -10.03 -23.53
C ALA A 532 -36.56 -10.64 -24.89
N CYS A 533 -35.43 -11.34 -24.97
CA CYS A 533 -35.01 -12.02 -26.19
C CYS A 533 -36.01 -13.10 -26.64
N GLN A 534 -36.59 -13.85 -25.68
CA GLN A 534 -37.60 -14.87 -25.96
C GLN A 534 -38.90 -14.24 -26.50
N ALA A 535 -39.32 -13.08 -25.98
CA ALA A 535 -40.45 -12.33 -26.52
C ALA A 535 -40.18 -11.88 -27.97
N THR A 536 -39.01 -11.29 -28.23
CA THR A 536 -38.60 -10.86 -29.58
C THR A 536 -38.53 -12.04 -30.55
N LEU A 537 -38.02 -13.20 -30.12
CA LEU A 537 -37.97 -14.39 -30.97
C LEU A 537 -39.37 -14.93 -31.30
N LYS A 538 -40.31 -14.90 -30.34
CA LYS A 538 -41.71 -15.28 -30.57
C LYS A 538 -42.37 -14.36 -31.59
N GLU A 539 -42.16 -13.05 -31.45
CA GLU A 539 -42.65 -12.06 -32.43
C GLU A 539 -42.05 -12.30 -33.82
N LEU A 540 -40.76 -12.60 -33.90
CA LEU A 540 -40.10 -12.90 -35.17
C LEU A 540 -40.69 -14.16 -35.83
N ARG A 541 -40.89 -15.25 -35.07
CA ARG A 541 -41.51 -16.47 -35.60
C ARG A 541 -42.92 -16.21 -36.12
N ALA A 542 -43.73 -15.46 -35.37
CA ALA A 542 -45.06 -15.07 -35.81
C ALA A 542 -45.03 -14.22 -37.10
N ALA A 543 -44.05 -13.33 -37.25
CA ALA A 543 -43.87 -12.55 -38.47
C ALA A 543 -43.48 -13.43 -39.66
N ILE A 544 -42.54 -14.38 -39.49
CA ILE A 544 -42.14 -15.36 -40.51
C ILE A 544 -43.35 -16.17 -40.98
N GLU A 545 -44.09 -16.77 -40.04
CA GLU A 545 -45.28 -17.58 -40.35
C GLU A 545 -46.37 -16.77 -41.03
N SER A 546 -46.59 -15.53 -40.60
CA SER A 546 -47.57 -14.61 -41.19
C SER A 546 -47.20 -14.25 -42.64
N THR A 547 -45.96 -13.84 -42.89
CA THR A 547 -45.47 -13.54 -44.25
C THR A 547 -45.56 -14.76 -45.15
N TYR A 548 -45.13 -15.94 -44.67
CA TYR A 548 -45.27 -17.18 -45.44
C TYR A 548 -46.73 -17.51 -45.78
N THR A 549 -47.65 -17.33 -44.83
CA THR A 549 -49.08 -17.56 -45.05
C THR A 549 -49.62 -16.60 -46.12
N GLN A 550 -49.27 -15.32 -46.05
CA GLN A 550 -49.66 -14.33 -47.07
C GLN A 550 -49.13 -14.70 -48.46
N LEU A 551 -47.88 -15.14 -48.55
CA LEU A 551 -47.30 -15.62 -49.81
C LEU A 551 -48.05 -16.83 -50.37
N VAL A 552 -48.34 -17.82 -49.54
CA VAL A 552 -49.05 -19.05 -49.94
C VAL A 552 -50.50 -18.77 -50.35
N GLU A 553 -51.16 -17.82 -49.72
CA GLU A 553 -52.54 -17.42 -50.04
C GLU A 553 -52.65 -16.48 -51.25
N ASP A 554 -51.56 -15.86 -51.70
CA ASP A 554 -51.58 -14.94 -52.85
C ASP A 554 -52.06 -15.66 -54.14
N PRO A 555 -53.11 -15.15 -54.82
CA PRO A 555 -53.65 -15.77 -56.04
C PRO A 555 -52.83 -15.48 -57.31
N ASP A 556 -51.82 -14.61 -57.28
CA ASP A 556 -51.04 -14.20 -58.45
C ASP A 556 -50.47 -15.37 -59.27
N LYS A 557 -49.93 -16.39 -58.58
CA LYS A 557 -49.36 -17.63 -59.13
C LYS A 557 -50.36 -18.46 -59.92
N TRP A 558 -51.66 -18.31 -59.61
CA TRP A 558 -52.75 -18.98 -60.29
C TRP A 558 -53.25 -18.22 -61.52
N LYS A 559 -52.84 -16.97 -61.77
CA LYS A 559 -53.43 -16.12 -62.82
C LYS A 559 -53.40 -16.74 -64.23
N ASP A 560 -52.24 -17.24 -64.68
CA ASP A 560 -52.10 -17.89 -65.99
C ASP A 560 -52.83 -19.24 -66.03
N TYR A 561 -52.79 -19.98 -64.92
CA TYR A 561 -53.49 -21.26 -64.79
C TYR A 561 -55.02 -21.09 -64.89
N THR A 562 -55.59 -20.18 -64.09
CA THR A 562 -57.02 -19.89 -64.02
C THR A 562 -57.55 -19.29 -65.33
N SER A 563 -56.75 -18.46 -66.02
CA SER A 563 -57.11 -17.96 -67.36
C SER A 563 -57.25 -19.13 -68.35
N ARG A 564 -56.21 -19.97 -68.44
CA ARG A 564 -56.18 -21.08 -69.41
C ARG A 564 -57.20 -22.17 -69.12
N ILE A 565 -57.47 -22.50 -67.85
CA ILE A 565 -58.51 -23.48 -67.50
C ILE A 565 -59.91 -22.93 -67.83
N SER A 566 -60.16 -21.64 -67.62
CA SER A 566 -61.42 -20.98 -67.98
C SER A 566 -61.62 -20.93 -69.50
N GLU A 567 -60.59 -20.54 -70.25
CA GLU A 567 -60.60 -20.53 -71.72
C GLU A 567 -60.81 -21.94 -72.28
N PHE A 568 -60.13 -22.94 -71.72
CA PHE A 568 -60.26 -24.32 -72.16
C PHE A 568 -61.66 -24.88 -71.84
N SER A 569 -62.21 -24.58 -70.66
CA SER A 569 -63.58 -24.94 -70.27
C SER A 569 -64.62 -24.34 -71.23
N SER A 570 -64.49 -23.04 -71.53
CA SER A 570 -65.38 -22.33 -72.46
C SER A 570 -65.31 -22.93 -73.87
N TRP A 571 -64.10 -23.24 -74.34
CA TRP A 571 -63.89 -23.89 -75.62
C TRP A 571 -64.54 -25.28 -75.69
N ILE A 572 -64.38 -26.10 -74.65
CA ILE A 572 -65.02 -27.43 -74.58
C ILE A 572 -66.54 -27.29 -74.67
N ALA A 573 -67.15 -26.41 -73.87
CA ALA A 573 -68.59 -26.20 -73.86
C ALA A 573 -69.12 -25.71 -75.22
N ALA A 574 -68.40 -24.80 -75.87
CA ALA A 574 -68.75 -24.32 -77.20
C ALA A 574 -68.70 -25.43 -78.25
N LYS A 575 -67.63 -26.23 -78.28
CA LYS A 575 -67.50 -27.35 -79.24
C LYS A 575 -68.45 -28.49 -78.95
N GLU A 576 -68.77 -28.76 -77.68
CA GLU A 576 -69.78 -29.75 -77.30
C GLU A 576 -71.17 -29.33 -77.79
N THR A 577 -71.49 -28.04 -77.70
CA THR A 577 -72.74 -27.47 -78.22
C THR A 577 -72.81 -27.58 -79.74
N GLN A 578 -71.71 -27.28 -80.44
CA GLN A 578 -71.62 -27.43 -81.91
C GLN A 578 -71.85 -28.89 -82.34
N LEU A 579 -71.18 -29.86 -81.71
CA LEU A 579 -71.37 -31.29 -82.02
C LEU A 579 -72.78 -31.80 -81.67
N LYS A 580 -73.38 -31.34 -80.57
CA LYS A 580 -74.78 -31.67 -80.23
C LYS A 580 -75.76 -31.08 -81.24
N GLY A 581 -75.47 -29.89 -81.77
CA GLY A 581 -76.22 -29.28 -82.86
C GLY A 581 -76.16 -30.13 -84.14
N ILE A 582 -74.94 -30.47 -84.56
CA ILE A 582 -74.69 -31.34 -85.72
C ILE A 582 -75.40 -32.69 -85.57
N LYS A 583 -75.39 -33.29 -84.37
CA LYS A 583 -76.07 -34.56 -84.09
C LYS A 583 -77.60 -34.49 -84.24
N LYS A 584 -78.20 -33.29 -84.07
CA LYS A 584 -79.66 -33.09 -84.13
C LYS A 584 -80.16 -32.65 -85.50
N GLU A 585 -79.32 -31.99 -86.30
CA GLU A 585 -79.66 -31.58 -87.66
C GLU A 585 -79.73 -32.78 -88.62
N ALA A 586 -80.64 -32.71 -89.59
CA ALA A 586 -80.76 -33.76 -90.60
C ALA A 586 -79.63 -33.60 -91.64
N ILE A 587 -78.74 -34.59 -91.70
CA ILE A 587 -77.70 -34.65 -92.73
C ILE A 587 -78.36 -35.06 -94.05
N ASP A 588 -78.20 -34.24 -95.08
CA ASP A 588 -78.64 -34.46 -96.45
C ASP A 588 -77.46 -34.35 -97.43
N THR A 589 -77.71 -34.66 -98.71
CA THR A 589 -76.68 -34.65 -99.75
C THR A 589 -76.06 -33.26 -100.01
N ALA A 590 -76.76 -32.17 -99.65
CA ALA A 590 -76.28 -30.79 -99.88
C ALA A 590 -75.41 -30.28 -98.72
N ASN A 591 -75.71 -30.66 -97.48
CA ASN A 591 -75.01 -30.18 -96.28
C ASN A 591 -73.86 -31.10 -95.79
N HIS A 592 -73.81 -32.37 -96.22
CA HIS A 592 -72.82 -33.36 -95.76
C HIS A 592 -71.35 -32.90 -95.88
N GLY A 593 -70.98 -32.24 -96.99
CA GLY A 593 -69.60 -31.75 -97.20
C GLY A 593 -69.19 -30.62 -96.25
N GLU A 594 -70.14 -29.78 -95.84
CA GLU A 594 -69.91 -28.71 -94.86
C GLU A 594 -69.82 -29.26 -93.44
N VAL A 595 -70.75 -30.17 -93.06
CA VAL A 595 -70.74 -30.84 -91.76
C VAL A 595 -69.46 -31.66 -91.55
N LYS A 596 -68.98 -32.38 -92.58
CA LYS A 596 -67.71 -33.11 -92.53
C LYS A 596 -66.52 -32.19 -92.25
N ARG A 597 -66.48 -31.01 -92.89
CA ARG A 597 -65.43 -30.01 -92.67
C ARG A 597 -65.47 -29.45 -91.25
N MET A 598 -66.65 -29.14 -90.72
CA MET A 598 -66.83 -28.66 -89.35
C MET A 598 -66.39 -29.72 -88.32
N VAL A 599 -66.74 -30.99 -88.52
CA VAL A 599 -66.32 -32.08 -87.63
C VAL A 599 -64.80 -32.29 -87.69
N GLU A 600 -64.19 -32.22 -88.87
CA GLU A 600 -62.74 -32.28 -89.04
C GLU A 600 -62.02 -31.09 -88.36
N GLU A 601 -62.59 -29.88 -88.41
CA GLU A 601 -62.09 -28.71 -87.68
C GLU A 601 -62.16 -28.92 -86.16
N ILE A 602 -63.27 -29.49 -85.67
CA ILE A 602 -63.42 -29.83 -84.25
C ILE A 602 -62.42 -30.93 -83.85
N ARG A 603 -62.19 -31.94 -84.70
CA ARG A 603 -61.19 -33.00 -84.47
C ARG A 603 -59.78 -32.44 -84.35
N ASN A 604 -59.38 -31.60 -85.28
CA ASN A 604 -58.07 -30.94 -85.25
C ASN A 604 -57.94 -30.04 -84.01
N GLY A 605 -59.01 -29.35 -83.64
CA GLY A 605 -59.08 -28.58 -82.39
C GLY A 605 -58.95 -29.43 -81.13
N VAL A 606 -59.59 -30.60 -81.06
CA VAL A 606 -59.46 -31.56 -79.96
C VAL A 606 -58.03 -32.07 -79.86
N THR A 607 -57.40 -32.44 -80.98
CA THR A 607 -55.99 -32.89 -80.95
C THR A 607 -55.05 -31.79 -80.47
N GLN A 608 -55.22 -30.55 -80.94
CA GLN A 608 -54.38 -29.41 -80.54
C GLN A 608 -54.58 -29.04 -79.06
N LYS A 609 -55.83 -29.01 -78.59
CA LYS A 609 -56.14 -28.65 -77.20
C LYS A 609 -55.79 -29.74 -76.18
N GLY A 610 -55.47 -30.95 -76.61
CA GLY A 610 -54.91 -32.00 -75.75
C GLY A 610 -53.60 -31.58 -75.06
N GLU A 611 -52.76 -30.80 -75.74
CA GLU A 611 -51.52 -30.23 -75.16
C GLU A 611 -51.82 -29.22 -74.04
N THR A 612 -52.92 -28.46 -74.15
CA THR A 612 -53.37 -27.53 -73.11
C THR A 612 -53.74 -28.28 -71.82
N LEU A 613 -54.41 -29.44 -71.93
CA LEU A 613 -54.71 -30.29 -70.78
C LEU A 613 -53.44 -30.89 -70.15
N GLY A 614 -52.46 -31.27 -70.97
CA GLY A 614 -51.14 -31.75 -70.51
C GLY A 614 -50.36 -30.67 -69.75
N TRP A 615 -50.37 -29.44 -70.27
CA TRP A 615 -49.78 -28.28 -69.60
C TRP A 615 -50.49 -27.97 -68.27
N LEU A 616 -51.83 -27.92 -68.26
CA LEU A 616 -52.60 -27.68 -67.03
C LEU A 616 -52.27 -28.72 -65.95
N ARG A 617 -52.20 -30.01 -66.31
CA ARG A 617 -51.82 -31.07 -65.35
C ARG A 617 -50.41 -30.87 -64.79
N SER A 618 -49.44 -30.55 -65.64
CA SER A 618 -48.05 -30.37 -65.22
C SER A 618 -47.86 -29.10 -64.37
N ARG A 619 -48.54 -28.00 -64.74
CA ARG A 619 -48.49 -26.74 -64.01
C ARG A 619 -49.21 -26.83 -62.67
N LEU A 620 -50.33 -27.56 -62.59
CA LEU A 620 -51.02 -27.83 -61.33
C LEU A 620 -50.11 -28.53 -60.33
N GLN A 621 -49.32 -29.53 -60.77
CA GLN A 621 -48.40 -30.26 -59.89
C GLN A 621 -47.39 -29.32 -59.20
N VAL A 622 -46.85 -28.35 -59.93
CA VAL A 622 -45.93 -27.33 -59.39
C VAL A 622 -46.67 -26.38 -58.44
N LEU A 623 -47.87 -25.91 -58.82
CA LEU A 623 -48.63 -24.94 -58.03
C LEU A 623 -49.15 -25.51 -56.71
N ILE A 624 -49.42 -26.82 -56.62
CA ILE A 624 -49.81 -27.51 -55.38
C ILE A 624 -48.70 -27.39 -54.33
N GLU A 625 -47.43 -27.48 -54.72
CA GLU A 625 -46.30 -27.42 -53.79
C GLU A 625 -46.08 -26.04 -53.17
N VAL A 626 -46.66 -24.99 -53.79
CA VAL A 626 -46.51 -23.57 -53.41
C VAL A 626 -47.85 -22.92 -53.07
N SER A 627 -48.91 -23.68 -52.82
CA SER A 627 -50.24 -23.17 -52.50
C SER A 627 -50.84 -23.83 -51.27
N SER A 628 -51.93 -23.26 -50.76
CA SER A 628 -52.68 -23.88 -49.68
C SER A 628 -53.37 -25.16 -50.18
N GLU A 629 -53.51 -26.14 -49.29
CA GLU A 629 -54.19 -27.42 -49.58
C GLU A 629 -55.62 -27.20 -50.08
N LYS A 630 -56.31 -26.18 -49.57
CA LYS A 630 -57.68 -25.81 -49.98
C LYS A 630 -57.74 -25.32 -51.43
N GLU A 631 -56.83 -24.44 -51.84
CA GLU A 631 -56.81 -23.93 -53.22
C GLU A 631 -56.29 -25.00 -54.19
N ALA A 632 -55.29 -25.79 -53.78
CA ALA A 632 -54.81 -26.96 -54.51
C ALA A 632 -55.93 -27.95 -54.83
N GLN A 633 -56.75 -28.30 -53.82
CA GLN A 633 -57.88 -29.20 -53.98
C GLN A 633 -58.93 -28.62 -54.94
N LYS A 634 -59.32 -27.35 -54.74
CA LYS A 634 -60.31 -26.66 -55.58
C LYS A 634 -59.89 -26.64 -57.06
N GLN A 635 -58.64 -26.26 -57.34
CA GLN A 635 -58.12 -26.21 -58.71
C GLN A 635 -57.92 -27.61 -59.31
N GLY A 636 -57.62 -28.60 -58.47
CA GLY A 636 -57.59 -30.02 -58.84
C GLY A 636 -58.97 -30.57 -59.24
N ASP A 637 -60.01 -30.25 -58.47
CA ASP A 637 -61.39 -30.63 -58.75
C ASP A 637 -61.90 -29.98 -60.04
N GLU A 638 -61.57 -28.71 -60.26
CA GLU A 638 -61.90 -28.01 -61.49
C GLU A 638 -61.21 -28.65 -62.71
N LEU A 639 -59.92 -28.98 -62.61
CA LEU A 639 -59.21 -29.70 -63.68
C LEU A 639 -59.80 -31.09 -63.93
N ALA A 640 -60.20 -31.81 -62.89
CA ALA A 640 -60.85 -33.12 -63.02
C ALA A 640 -62.18 -33.01 -63.80
N LYS A 641 -62.99 -32.00 -63.47
CA LYS A 641 -64.23 -31.69 -64.19
C LYS A 641 -63.96 -31.35 -65.65
N VAL A 642 -63.02 -30.45 -65.93
CA VAL A 642 -62.68 -30.03 -67.30
C VAL A 642 -62.12 -31.20 -68.11
N SER A 643 -61.26 -32.01 -67.51
CA SER A 643 -60.74 -33.25 -68.10
C SER A 643 -61.86 -34.25 -68.43
N SER A 644 -62.85 -34.43 -67.54
CA SER A 644 -64.01 -35.27 -67.83
C SER A 644 -64.87 -34.73 -68.97
N SER A 645 -65.10 -33.41 -69.02
CA SER A 645 -65.86 -32.78 -70.10
C SER A 645 -65.13 -32.89 -71.44
N PHE A 646 -63.79 -32.77 -71.46
CA PHE A 646 -62.98 -32.96 -72.66
C PHE A 646 -63.03 -34.42 -73.17
N LYS A 647 -63.00 -35.41 -72.26
CA LYS A 647 -63.20 -36.82 -72.62
C LYS A 647 -64.59 -37.06 -73.19
N ALA A 648 -65.63 -36.46 -72.60
CA ALA A 648 -67.00 -36.56 -73.09
C ALA A 648 -67.15 -35.92 -74.48
N LEU A 649 -66.54 -34.74 -74.71
CA LEU A 649 -66.48 -34.10 -76.02
C LEU A 649 -65.82 -35.00 -77.08
N THR A 650 -64.70 -35.64 -76.72
CA THR A 650 -63.99 -36.57 -77.61
C THR A 650 -64.85 -37.79 -77.96
N ALA A 651 -65.60 -38.34 -77.00
CA ALA A 651 -66.53 -39.43 -77.24
C ALA A 651 -67.71 -39.00 -78.14
N LEU A 652 -68.27 -37.82 -77.89
CA LEU A 652 -69.33 -37.22 -78.71
C LEU A 652 -68.85 -36.98 -80.14
N LEU A 653 -67.62 -36.50 -80.32
CA LEU A 653 -67.00 -36.33 -81.63
C LEU A 653 -66.92 -37.67 -82.37
N SER A 654 -66.41 -38.71 -81.71
CA SER A 654 -66.32 -40.06 -82.30
C SER A 654 -67.69 -40.62 -82.70
N GLU A 655 -68.74 -40.34 -81.93
CA GLU A 655 -70.10 -40.75 -82.26
C GLU A 655 -70.63 -40.03 -83.51
N VAL A 656 -70.39 -38.71 -83.62
CA VAL A 656 -70.78 -37.90 -84.78
C VAL A 656 -69.97 -38.30 -86.03
N GLU A 657 -68.68 -38.61 -85.90
CA GLU A 657 -67.84 -39.12 -86.99
C GLU A 657 -68.33 -40.48 -87.52
N LYS A 658 -68.74 -41.38 -86.63
CA LYS A 658 -69.36 -42.66 -87.02
C LYS A 658 -70.68 -42.45 -87.77
N MET A 659 -71.52 -41.53 -87.29
CA MET A 659 -72.75 -41.15 -87.98
C MET A 659 -72.47 -40.61 -89.39
N LEU A 660 -71.52 -39.68 -89.53
CA LEU A 660 -71.11 -39.13 -90.82
C LEU A 660 -70.57 -40.19 -91.76
N SER A 661 -69.76 -41.12 -91.27
CA SER A 661 -69.22 -42.23 -92.07
C SER A 661 -70.35 -43.11 -92.60
N SER A 662 -71.28 -43.53 -91.72
CA SER A 662 -72.45 -44.33 -92.12
C SER A 662 -73.38 -43.62 -93.11
N PHE A 663 -73.50 -42.29 -93.01
CA PHE A 663 -74.27 -41.50 -93.98
C PHE A 663 -73.53 -41.38 -95.31
N GLY A 664 -72.21 -41.18 -95.28
CA GLY A 664 -71.36 -41.19 -96.47
C GLY A 664 -71.50 -42.48 -97.28
N ASP A 665 -71.54 -43.62 -96.59
CA ASP A 665 -71.77 -44.94 -97.21
C ASP A 665 -73.15 -45.00 -97.88
N CYS A 666 -74.21 -44.44 -97.27
CA CYS A 666 -75.55 -44.39 -97.86
C CYS A 666 -75.66 -43.47 -99.09
N VAL A 667 -74.96 -42.34 -99.11
CA VAL A 667 -74.93 -41.46 -100.29
C VAL A 667 -74.26 -42.17 -101.47
N GLN A 668 -73.15 -42.87 -101.22
CA GLN A 668 -72.46 -43.65 -102.24
C GLN A 668 -73.36 -44.77 -102.79
N TYR A 669 -74.15 -45.40 -101.92
CA TYR A 669 -75.13 -46.42 -102.28
C TYR A 669 -76.27 -45.88 -103.18
N LYS A 670 -76.77 -44.67 -102.89
CA LYS A 670 -77.78 -43.97 -103.72
C LYS A 670 -77.29 -43.70 -105.14
N GLU A 671 -76.02 -43.32 -105.30
CA GLU A 671 -75.40 -43.08 -106.60
C GLU A 671 -75.33 -44.38 -107.45
N ILE A 672 -74.98 -45.51 -106.80
CA ILE A 672 -74.88 -46.83 -107.43
C ILE A 672 -76.26 -47.30 -107.93
N VAL A 673 -77.29 -47.25 -107.09
CA VAL A 673 -78.66 -47.69 -107.46
C VAL A 673 -79.24 -46.85 -108.61
N LYS A 674 -78.98 -45.53 -108.62
CA LYS A 674 -79.42 -44.64 -109.71
C LYS A 674 -78.76 -45.00 -111.05
N SER A 675 -77.51 -45.45 -111.03
CA SER A 675 -76.81 -45.87 -112.25
C SER A 675 -77.37 -47.18 -112.82
N SER A 676 -77.63 -48.19 -111.98
CA SER A 676 -78.19 -49.48 -112.39
C SER A 676 -79.63 -49.38 -112.91
N LEU A 677 -80.47 -48.52 -112.31
CA LEU A 677 -81.84 -48.30 -112.78
C LEU A 677 -81.88 -47.69 -114.20
N LYS A 678 -80.87 -46.88 -114.53
CA LYS A 678 -80.78 -46.24 -115.85
C LYS A 678 -80.47 -47.25 -116.96
N GLU A 679 -79.66 -48.27 -116.66
CA GLU A 679 -79.36 -49.38 -117.58
C GLU A 679 -80.58 -50.30 -117.82
N LEU A 680 -81.41 -50.52 -116.80
CA LEU A 680 -82.58 -51.40 -116.85
C LEU A 680 -83.70 -50.85 -117.76
N ILE A 681 -83.94 -49.52 -117.71
CA ILE A 681 -84.94 -48.85 -118.54
C ILE A 681 -84.55 -48.83 -120.03
N SER A 682 -83.26 -48.75 -120.36
CA SER A 682 -82.80 -48.84 -121.74
C SER A 682 -82.97 -50.24 -122.33
N GLY A 683 -82.66 -51.30 -121.58
CA GLY A 683 -82.77 -52.68 -122.07
C GLY A 683 -84.21 -53.17 -122.31
N SER A 684 -85.17 -52.67 -121.53
CA SER A 684 -86.60 -52.92 -121.71
C SER A 684 -87.15 -52.51 -123.09
N LYS A 685 -86.64 -51.42 -123.65
CA LYS A 685 -87.20 -50.83 -124.87
C LYS A 685 -86.76 -51.58 -126.14
N GLU A 686 -85.58 -52.21 -126.09
CA GLU A 686 -85.00 -52.99 -127.20
C GLU A 686 -85.60 -54.40 -127.30
N VAL A 687 -86.09 -54.99 -126.21
CA VAL A 687 -86.76 -56.31 -126.23
C VAL A 687 -88.09 -56.24 -127.00
N GLN A 688 -88.85 -55.15 -126.82
CA GLN A 688 -90.13 -54.95 -127.47
C GLN A 688 -90.01 -54.65 -128.97
N GLU A 689 -88.95 -53.96 -129.40
CA GLU A 689 -88.67 -53.74 -130.84
C GLU A 689 -88.24 -55.03 -131.55
N GLN A 690 -87.51 -55.95 -130.89
CA GLN A 690 -87.11 -57.23 -131.47
C GLN A 690 -88.27 -58.23 -131.62
N ALA A 691 -89.29 -58.16 -130.75
CA ALA A 691 -90.49 -59.00 -130.83
C ALA A 691 -91.35 -58.69 -132.07
N GLU A 692 -91.46 -57.41 -132.46
CA GLU A 692 -92.19 -57.00 -133.67
C GLU A 692 -91.49 -57.42 -134.98
N GLU A 693 -90.15 -57.48 -134.98
CA GLU A 693 -89.36 -57.85 -136.16
C GLU A 693 -89.41 -59.36 -136.47
N ILE A 694 -89.64 -60.21 -135.46
CA ILE A 694 -89.80 -61.68 -135.60
C ILE A 694 -91.11 -62.04 -136.33
N LEU A 695 -92.19 -61.30 -136.11
CA LEU A 695 -93.52 -61.57 -136.68
C LEU A 695 -93.64 -61.25 -138.18
N GLY A 696 -92.67 -60.54 -138.77
CA GLY A 696 -92.74 -59.99 -140.14
C GLY A 696 -92.00 -60.75 -141.24
N THR A 697 -91.38 -61.91 -140.96
CA THR A 697 -90.47 -62.56 -141.93
C THR A 697 -91.07 -63.80 -142.63
N GLU A 698 -91.06 -63.81 -143.97
CA GLU A 698 -91.63 -64.89 -144.81
C GLU A 698 -90.70 -66.12 -144.97
N ASN A 699 -89.54 -66.14 -144.31
CA ASN A 699 -88.51 -67.17 -144.41
C ASN A 699 -88.28 -67.89 -143.07
N LEU A 700 -88.58 -69.19 -143.01
CA LEU A 700 -88.53 -70.02 -141.79
C LEU A 700 -87.13 -70.07 -141.13
N PHE A 701 -86.05 -69.93 -141.92
CA PHE A 701 -84.68 -69.99 -141.40
C PHE A 701 -84.25 -68.70 -140.68
N GLU A 702 -84.72 -67.54 -141.13
CA GLU A 702 -84.47 -66.24 -140.48
C GLU A 702 -85.27 -66.09 -139.18
N ALA A 703 -86.52 -66.53 -139.17
CA ALA A 703 -87.36 -66.54 -137.96
C ALA A 703 -86.74 -67.40 -136.83
N GLN A 704 -86.11 -68.53 -137.16
CA GLN A 704 -85.42 -69.38 -136.17
C GLN A 704 -84.14 -68.75 -135.61
N GLN A 705 -83.39 -67.96 -136.39
CA GLN A 705 -82.20 -67.25 -135.89
C GLN A 705 -82.57 -66.07 -134.99
N LEU A 706 -83.61 -65.31 -135.34
CA LEU A 706 -84.08 -64.17 -134.55
C LEU A 706 -84.72 -64.61 -133.22
N LEU A 707 -85.43 -65.74 -133.19
CA LEU A 707 -85.97 -66.31 -131.95
C LEU A 707 -84.86 -66.71 -130.97
N LEU A 708 -83.74 -67.25 -131.47
CA LEU A 708 -82.60 -67.62 -130.62
C LEU A 708 -81.94 -66.39 -129.98
N HIS A 709 -81.80 -65.31 -130.75
CA HIS A 709 -81.27 -64.02 -130.26
C HIS A 709 -82.20 -63.39 -129.21
N HIS A 710 -83.51 -63.42 -129.43
CA HIS A 710 -84.51 -62.96 -128.47
C HIS A 710 -84.44 -63.73 -127.14
N GLN A 711 -84.27 -65.06 -127.19
CA GLN A 711 -84.13 -65.90 -125.99
C GLN A 711 -82.83 -65.65 -125.20
N GLU A 712 -81.71 -65.38 -125.87
CA GLU A 712 -80.45 -65.04 -125.18
C GLU A 712 -80.50 -63.65 -124.55
N PHE A 713 -81.15 -62.68 -125.20
CA PHE A 713 -81.25 -61.31 -124.70
C PHE A 713 -82.22 -61.18 -123.51
N SER A 714 -83.35 -61.89 -123.55
CA SER A 714 -84.32 -61.97 -122.45
C SER A 714 -83.66 -62.46 -121.14
N LYS A 715 -82.83 -63.50 -121.20
CA LYS A 715 -82.06 -64.01 -120.04
C LYS A 715 -81.10 -62.99 -119.44
N ARG A 716 -80.53 -62.08 -120.24
CA ARG A 716 -79.63 -61.03 -119.74
C ARG A 716 -80.39 -59.95 -118.97
N THR A 717 -81.58 -59.59 -119.45
CA THR A 717 -82.45 -58.60 -118.81
C THR A 717 -82.99 -59.10 -117.46
N GLU A 718 -83.35 -60.38 -117.35
CA GLU A 718 -83.69 -61.03 -116.07
C GLU A 718 -82.52 -60.99 -115.07
N GLY A 719 -81.29 -61.22 -115.54
CA GLY A 719 -80.09 -61.16 -114.68
C GLY A 719 -79.85 -59.77 -114.05
N ILE A 720 -80.18 -58.70 -114.76
CA ILE A 720 -80.04 -57.32 -114.27
C ILE A 720 -81.17 -56.98 -113.26
N ALA A 721 -82.38 -57.49 -113.46
CA ALA A 721 -83.50 -57.34 -112.52
C ALA A 721 -83.20 -57.98 -111.16
N VAL A 722 -82.63 -59.20 -111.14
CA VAL A 722 -82.23 -59.90 -109.90
C VAL A 722 -81.11 -59.14 -109.17
N GLN A 723 -80.17 -58.54 -109.90
CA GLN A 723 -79.11 -57.70 -109.30
C GLN A 723 -79.67 -56.44 -108.63
N ALA A 724 -80.65 -55.78 -109.27
CA ALA A 724 -81.33 -54.62 -108.70
C ALA A 724 -82.10 -54.97 -107.41
N GLU A 725 -82.76 -56.14 -107.36
CA GLU A 725 -83.42 -56.61 -106.14
C GLU A 725 -82.44 -56.92 -105.00
N SER A 726 -81.29 -57.51 -105.30
CA SER A 726 -80.23 -57.76 -104.31
C SER A 726 -79.71 -56.45 -103.70
N LEU A 727 -79.50 -55.42 -104.53
CA LEU A 727 -79.02 -54.11 -104.08
C LEU A 727 -80.05 -53.36 -103.22
N VAL A 728 -81.36 -53.51 -103.50
CA VAL A 728 -82.43 -52.97 -102.63
C VAL A 728 -82.44 -53.65 -101.27
N LYS A 729 -82.10 -54.95 -101.21
CA LYS A 729 -82.04 -55.70 -99.96
C LYS A 729 -80.87 -55.25 -99.08
N GLU A 730 -79.67 -55.11 -99.63
CA GLU A 730 -78.49 -54.58 -98.92
C GLU A 730 -78.69 -53.13 -98.43
N ALA A 731 -79.37 -52.27 -99.20
CA ALA A 731 -79.68 -50.90 -98.77
C ALA A 731 -80.58 -50.82 -97.52
N SER A 732 -81.41 -51.85 -97.28
CA SER A 732 -82.34 -51.91 -96.15
C SER A 732 -81.67 -52.31 -94.83
N GLU A 733 -80.44 -52.84 -94.89
CA GLU A 733 -79.67 -53.34 -93.74
C GLU A 733 -78.72 -52.27 -93.15
N ILE A 734 -78.57 -51.10 -93.80
CA ILE A 734 -77.73 -50.02 -93.26
C ILE A 734 -78.44 -49.32 -92.08
N PRO A 735 -77.82 -49.23 -90.89
CA PRO A 735 -78.43 -48.61 -89.73
C PRO A 735 -78.47 -47.07 -89.87
N LEU A 736 -79.60 -46.55 -90.36
CA LEU A 736 -79.86 -45.12 -90.51
C LEU A 736 -80.88 -44.59 -89.49
N GLY A 737 -80.79 -43.29 -89.20
CA GLY A 737 -81.76 -42.58 -88.37
C GLY A 737 -83.19 -42.62 -88.95
N PRO A 738 -84.24 -42.48 -88.11
CA PRO A 738 -85.63 -42.81 -88.46
C PRO A 738 -86.19 -42.03 -89.66
N LYS A 739 -85.78 -40.76 -89.83
CA LYS A 739 -86.19 -39.94 -90.98
C LYS A 739 -85.50 -40.34 -92.29
N ASN A 740 -84.22 -40.68 -92.25
CA ASN A 740 -83.47 -41.12 -93.44
C ASN A 740 -83.91 -42.52 -93.88
N LYS A 741 -84.28 -43.38 -92.92
CA LYS A 741 -84.89 -44.70 -93.19
C LYS A 741 -86.22 -44.57 -93.94
N GLN A 742 -87.04 -43.57 -93.62
CA GLN A 742 -88.32 -43.32 -94.32
C GLN A 742 -88.14 -42.89 -95.77
N LEU A 743 -87.18 -41.98 -96.04
CA LEU A 743 -86.90 -41.50 -97.40
C LEU A 743 -86.39 -42.64 -98.29
N LEU A 744 -85.50 -43.49 -97.75
CA LEU A 744 -84.94 -44.63 -98.46
C LEU A 744 -85.99 -45.74 -98.71
N GLN A 745 -86.90 -45.97 -97.76
CA GLN A 745 -88.05 -46.87 -97.94
C GLN A 745 -89.04 -46.40 -99.02
N GLN A 746 -89.28 -45.08 -99.14
CA GLN A 746 -90.10 -44.54 -100.23
C GLN A 746 -89.46 -44.76 -101.60
N GLN A 747 -88.14 -44.56 -101.70
CA GLN A 747 -87.41 -44.76 -102.96
C GLN A 747 -87.32 -46.24 -103.34
N ALA A 748 -87.07 -47.14 -102.38
CA ALA A 748 -87.08 -48.58 -102.60
C ALA A 748 -88.46 -49.07 -103.09
N LYS A 749 -89.57 -48.51 -102.58
CA LYS A 749 -90.92 -48.78 -103.11
C LYS A 749 -91.09 -48.37 -104.56
N SER A 750 -90.65 -47.15 -104.91
CA SER A 750 -90.74 -46.65 -106.29
C SER A 750 -89.93 -47.51 -107.27
N ILE A 751 -88.78 -48.03 -106.85
CA ILE A 751 -87.94 -48.90 -107.68
C ILE A 751 -88.59 -50.28 -107.84
N LYS A 752 -89.14 -50.84 -106.75
CA LYS A 752 -89.83 -52.14 -106.77
C LYS A 752 -91.09 -52.13 -107.65
N GLU A 753 -91.81 -51.01 -107.68
CA GLU A 753 -92.95 -50.83 -108.60
C GLU A 753 -92.52 -50.75 -110.07
N GLN A 754 -91.36 -50.16 -110.37
CA GLN A 754 -90.85 -50.06 -111.75
C GLN A 754 -90.32 -51.40 -112.28
N VAL A 755 -89.69 -52.23 -111.43
CA VAL A 755 -89.26 -53.59 -111.80
C VAL A 755 -90.47 -54.50 -112.06
N LYS A 756 -91.48 -54.44 -111.19
CA LYS A 756 -92.71 -55.24 -111.35
C LYS A 756 -93.47 -54.92 -112.63
N LYS A 757 -93.54 -53.63 -113.00
CA LYS A 757 -94.17 -53.18 -114.24
C LYS A 757 -93.46 -53.69 -115.50
N LEU A 758 -92.23 -54.17 -115.36
CA LEU A 758 -91.39 -54.68 -116.44
C LEU A 758 -91.51 -56.21 -116.58
N GLU A 759 -91.66 -56.92 -115.46
CA GLU A 759 -92.02 -58.33 -115.43
C GLU A 759 -93.40 -58.57 -116.07
N ASP A 760 -94.38 -57.72 -115.77
CA ASP A 760 -95.74 -57.82 -116.32
C ASP A 760 -95.76 -57.67 -117.86
N THR A 761 -94.87 -56.85 -118.45
CA THR A 761 -94.78 -56.68 -119.92
C THR A 761 -94.09 -57.86 -120.62
N LEU A 762 -93.21 -58.58 -119.92
CA LEU A 762 -92.51 -59.77 -120.43
C LEU A 762 -93.40 -61.03 -120.41
N GLU A 763 -94.42 -61.08 -119.53
CA GLU A 763 -95.38 -62.18 -119.47
C GLU A 763 -96.48 -62.11 -120.56
N GLU A 764 -96.82 -60.91 -121.06
CA GLU A 764 -97.89 -60.73 -122.06
C GLU A 764 -97.50 -61.21 -123.49
N GLU A 765 -96.21 -61.32 -123.84
CA GLU A 765 -95.76 -61.73 -125.18
C GLU A 765 -95.73 -63.27 -125.42
N TYR A 766 -95.97 -64.10 -124.40
CA TYR A 766 -95.84 -65.57 -124.48
C TYR A 766 -97.13 -66.34 -124.86
N VAL A 767 -98.24 -65.67 -125.22
CA VAL A 767 -99.56 -66.33 -125.43
C VAL A 767 -100.16 -66.07 -126.83
N LEU A 768 -99.53 -66.53 -127.92
CA LEU A 768 -100.18 -66.76 -129.24
C LEU A 768 -99.53 -67.96 -129.99
N ASP A 769 -100.36 -68.96 -130.34
CA ASP A 769 -100.21 -70.15 -131.20
C ASP A 769 -99.26 -71.34 -130.86
N THR A 770 -99.85 -72.42 -130.35
CA THR A 770 -99.80 -73.79 -130.92
C THR A 770 -101.20 -74.43 -130.72
N PRO A 771 -101.65 -75.39 -131.56
CA PRO A 771 -103.07 -75.78 -131.65
C PRO A 771 -103.71 -76.29 -130.36
#